data_AF-A0A8H7HT58-F1
#
_entry.id   AF-A0A8H7HT58-F1
#
_cell.length_a   1.000
_cell.length_b   1.000
_cell.length_c   1.000
_cell.angle_alpha   90.00
_cell.angle_beta   90.00
_cell.angle_gamma   90.00
#
_symmetry.space_group_name_H-M   'P 1'
#
loop_
_entity.id
_entity.type
_entity.pdbx_description
1 polymer ?
#
loop_
_entity_poly.entity_id
_entity_poly.type
_entity_poly.pdbx_seq_one_letter_code
_entity_poly.pdbx_strand_id
1 'polypeptide(L)'
;MAEDLGAILATSRGLVAHLPRPDLPSINLSLDQIEAQSRRLVSKQPTAPGTGGKATYLLAGGNVDANAHADLVANLNTAATFAPLTQLHDADVSGYLRHSHEQTLIACIEEGRRETEQEFYRVLDERVRRDWETRKKKIFDELGKVNPAENVTAEGASNLRASAMGRTVRGSGTNAVSQPTTSLPMYNKMAAYGEVIRGLNQARLAGTAYPVVSHLYHVAQEYAGSAPSIGPTLELLRHIVAEPPSLTLPSSHSQAHILNTPLLERSFARAHLGNPESQAATELRTRIANGARAGLEKQYIEYVDAAIQREPANAAIGGDPSIQNRIMGYLRCKFYRSGRWNEDLELLRGRPVWAHIFFLIRTGHLREALDVANESADPIERSEQYFLSYLKAWVESSDRRLPKMLRDRLQTTYNSHILHSPNADPFKVALFKLIGRLDPTRRAVRSAIVTAEDWIWFQLAMVDEEEGNGLRELGKVLEGYGEKHFEGTGPGRRGMWARVLMAVAALYEHPDHRIEAVHIAVALAYYGLLRVPSTSEASQVDILTSMPFQPPALNLALLITRYIKPFMTSEPKPAVQYAYCISLSHDQEKNVGKEQVDYARELTRRIIVAAPAGWEDLVGGLRPDGTRYSGVVEHDMPLLHLKSAEEYRDIIVLPAAQLCENDHKLIAAIRLYNLAGKSNIVLSCLNRALGESLGEVDAGGEAAKELETSARQILAHYERRGETLDQGQVRIIRKLLKARQAITLSMTGDLEGALAALDNPDLLPLDAETSTIARRAEEFRDQDDALTHNIGHLLILAMTILHQIHSQAKGAQFGDTGKQSTLNIVKKKTRALISFAGMLKYRLSADIFGQLTRMSVTVLH
;
A
#
# COMPACT_ATOMS: atom_id res chain seq x y z
N MET A 1 36.68 -8.22 -17.30
CA MET A 1 36.85 -7.09 -16.37
C MET A 1 35.70 -6.14 -16.67
N ALA A 2 34.68 -6.13 -15.81
CA ALA A 2 33.53 -5.24 -16.00
C ALA A 2 33.91 -3.88 -15.42
N GLU A 3 33.98 -2.85 -16.26
CA GLU A 3 34.19 -1.48 -15.80
C GLU A 3 32.98 -1.03 -14.97
N ASP A 4 33.27 -0.46 -13.81
CA ASP A 4 32.30 0.00 -12.85
C ASP A 4 31.46 1.13 -13.47
N LEU A 5 30.13 0.98 -13.53
CA LEU A 5 29.21 1.98 -14.11
C LEU A 5 29.37 3.35 -13.44
N GLY A 6 29.85 3.38 -12.19
CA GLY A 6 30.23 4.60 -11.49
C GLY A 6 31.40 5.35 -12.15
N ALA A 7 32.39 4.64 -12.70
CA ALA A 7 33.52 5.25 -13.40
C ALA A 7 33.11 5.91 -14.72
N ILE A 8 32.15 5.30 -15.43
CA ILE A 8 31.56 5.85 -16.67
C ILE A 8 30.74 7.12 -16.37
N LEU A 9 29.99 7.12 -15.26
CA LEU A 9 29.24 8.30 -14.84
C LEU A 9 30.15 9.43 -14.38
N ALA A 10 31.24 9.12 -13.67
CA ALA A 10 32.24 10.10 -13.26
C ALA A 10 32.98 10.72 -14.46
N THR A 11 33.35 9.93 -15.46
CA THR A 11 33.94 10.42 -16.71
C THR A 11 32.96 11.25 -17.53
N SER A 12 31.69 10.84 -17.60
CA SER A 12 30.62 11.62 -18.24
C SER A 12 30.46 13.02 -17.61
N ARG A 13 30.49 13.11 -16.27
CA ARG A 13 30.46 14.41 -15.57
C ARG A 13 31.74 15.23 -15.79
N GLY A 14 32.90 14.58 -15.84
CA GLY A 14 34.18 15.23 -16.10
C GLY A 14 34.28 15.89 -17.48
N LEU A 15 33.63 15.31 -18.50
CA LEU A 15 33.61 15.85 -19.87
C LEU A 15 32.92 17.23 -19.97
N VAL A 16 31.99 17.53 -19.06
CA VAL A 16 31.25 18.81 -19.04
C VAL A 16 32.04 19.94 -18.37
N ALA A 17 33.08 19.61 -17.59
CA ALA A 17 33.83 20.57 -16.78
C ALA A 17 34.65 21.60 -17.60
N HIS A 18 34.94 21.32 -18.86
CA HIS A 18 35.69 22.22 -19.75
C HIS A 18 34.82 23.29 -20.43
N LEU A 19 33.49 23.29 -20.24
CA LEU A 19 32.59 24.26 -20.84
C LEU A 19 32.56 25.57 -20.01
N PRO A 20 32.66 26.76 -20.65
CA PRO A 20 32.89 28.03 -19.98
C PRO A 20 31.69 28.61 -19.20
N ARG A 21 30.64 27.81 -18.94
CA ARG A 21 29.46 28.20 -18.15
C ARG A 21 29.05 27.07 -17.21
N PRO A 22 29.57 27.04 -15.97
CA PRO A 22 29.35 25.94 -15.03
C PRO A 22 27.99 25.97 -14.30
N ASP A 23 27.17 27.01 -14.47
CA ASP A 23 25.92 27.20 -13.71
C ASP A 23 24.62 26.73 -14.41
N LEU A 24 24.72 25.89 -15.44
CA LEU A 24 23.52 25.31 -16.08
C LEU A 24 23.23 23.92 -15.49
N PRO A 25 21.99 23.63 -15.06
CA PRO A 25 21.63 22.32 -14.52
C PRO A 25 21.77 21.23 -15.59
N SER A 26 22.38 20.10 -15.22
CA SER A 26 22.50 18.93 -16.09
C SER A 26 21.12 18.33 -16.36
N ILE A 27 20.71 18.29 -17.63
CA ILE A 27 19.45 17.67 -18.04
C ILE A 27 19.68 16.17 -18.18
N ASN A 28 19.04 15.36 -17.33
CA ASN A 28 19.03 13.90 -17.45
C ASN A 28 17.90 13.51 -18.40
N LEU A 29 18.25 13.16 -19.64
CA LEU A 29 17.30 12.70 -20.65
C LEU A 29 17.12 11.18 -20.54
N SER A 30 15.89 10.69 -20.69
CA SER A 30 15.64 9.24 -20.83
C SER A 30 16.16 8.72 -22.18
N LEU A 31 16.37 7.41 -22.31
CA LEU A 31 16.83 6.79 -23.57
C LEU A 31 15.95 7.18 -24.76
N ASP A 32 14.63 7.16 -24.59
CA ASP A 32 13.67 7.55 -25.64
C ASP A 32 13.78 9.05 -26.00
N GLN A 33 14.07 9.91 -25.01
CA GLN A 33 14.26 11.33 -25.24
C GLN A 33 15.58 11.61 -25.96
N ILE A 34 16.65 10.87 -25.61
CA ILE A 34 17.94 10.93 -26.29
C ILE A 34 17.77 10.47 -27.74
N GLU A 35 17.01 9.40 -27.99
CA GLU A 35 16.71 8.92 -29.34
C GLU A 35 15.89 9.94 -30.14
N ALA A 36 14.82 10.49 -29.56
CA ALA A 36 14.00 11.49 -30.24
C ALA A 36 14.79 12.78 -30.55
N GLN A 37 15.68 13.19 -29.64
CA GLN A 37 16.55 14.35 -29.85
C GLN A 37 17.67 14.08 -30.85
N SER A 38 18.25 12.87 -30.86
CA SER A 38 19.27 12.48 -31.84
C SER A 38 18.68 12.43 -33.25
N ARG A 39 17.49 11.85 -33.43
CA ARG A 39 16.74 11.86 -34.70
C ARG A 39 16.42 13.30 -35.15
N ARG A 40 16.04 14.18 -34.22
CA ARG A 40 15.82 15.62 -34.52
C ARG A 40 17.10 16.35 -34.92
N LEU A 41 18.23 16.07 -34.27
CA LEU A 41 19.53 16.66 -34.61
C LEU A 41 20.01 16.21 -35.99
N VAL A 42 19.85 14.92 -36.30
CA VAL A 42 20.14 14.36 -37.64
C VAL A 42 19.27 15.01 -38.71
N SER A 43 17.99 15.25 -38.43
CA SER A 43 17.08 15.93 -39.39
C SER A 43 17.40 17.41 -39.64
N LYS A 44 18.12 18.07 -38.73
CA LYS A 44 18.46 19.50 -38.81
C LYS A 44 19.79 19.77 -39.51
N GLN A 45 20.54 18.75 -39.91
CA GLN A 45 21.83 18.91 -40.57
C GLN A 45 21.61 19.13 -42.08
N PRO A 46 21.93 20.32 -42.63
CA PRO A 46 21.65 20.60 -44.03
C PRO A 46 22.61 19.80 -44.93
N THR A 47 22.06 18.89 -45.72
CA THR A 47 22.74 18.22 -46.81
C THR A 47 22.91 19.19 -47.97
N ALA A 48 24.02 19.95 -47.97
CA ALA A 48 24.47 20.73 -49.13
C ALA A 48 25.86 20.24 -49.58
N PRO A 49 25.95 19.38 -50.60
CA PRO A 49 27.23 18.96 -51.16
C PRO A 49 27.63 19.96 -52.26
N GLY A 50 28.53 20.91 -51.96
CA GLY A 50 28.87 21.89 -52.99
C GLY A 50 29.92 22.96 -52.71
N THR A 51 30.90 22.76 -51.82
CA THR A 51 32.01 23.75 -51.68
C THR A 51 33.33 23.16 -51.15
N GLY A 52 33.55 21.85 -51.26
CA GLY A 52 34.73 21.19 -50.68
C GLY A 52 36.08 21.59 -51.29
N GLY A 53 36.15 21.88 -52.60
CA GLY A 53 37.43 22.00 -53.31
C GLY A 53 38.33 23.18 -52.91
N LYS A 54 37.78 24.29 -52.41
CA LYS A 54 38.59 25.46 -52.01
C LYS A 54 39.19 25.32 -50.61
N ALA A 55 38.53 24.59 -49.71
CA ALA A 55 39.03 24.33 -48.36
C ALA A 55 40.17 23.31 -48.39
N THR A 56 40.09 22.30 -49.25
CA THR A 56 41.15 21.28 -49.41
C THR A 56 42.48 21.89 -49.88
N TYR A 57 42.42 22.91 -50.75
CA TYR A 57 43.62 23.59 -51.26
C TYR A 57 44.28 24.50 -50.20
N LEU A 58 43.50 25.15 -49.33
CA LEU A 58 44.04 25.99 -48.25
C LEU A 58 44.68 25.16 -47.13
N LEU A 59 44.17 23.95 -46.87
CA LEU A 59 44.71 23.03 -45.86
C LEU A 59 45.99 22.32 -46.33
N ALA A 60 46.11 22.04 -47.63
CA ALA A 60 47.34 21.53 -48.23
C ALA A 60 48.52 22.51 -48.08
N GLY A 61 48.26 23.83 -48.06
CA GLY A 61 49.26 24.85 -47.78
C GLY A 61 49.79 24.86 -46.33
N GLY A 62 49.12 24.14 -45.42
CA GLY A 62 49.48 24.06 -44.00
C GLY A 62 50.11 22.73 -43.57
N ASN A 63 50.54 21.87 -44.51
CA ASN A 63 51.00 20.49 -44.22
C ASN A 63 49.99 19.66 -43.40
N VAL A 64 48.69 19.86 -43.63
CA VAL A 64 47.63 19.03 -43.03
C VAL A 64 46.99 18.18 -44.13
N ASP A 65 47.09 16.86 -43.98
CA ASP A 65 46.57 15.88 -44.94
C ASP A 65 45.04 15.89 -44.99
N ALA A 66 44.49 16.69 -45.92
CA ALA A 66 43.06 16.89 -46.05
C ALA A 66 42.27 15.60 -46.39
N ASN A 67 42.91 14.61 -47.01
CA ASN A 67 42.27 13.32 -47.33
C ASN A 67 42.13 12.42 -46.10
N ALA A 68 43.14 12.34 -45.23
CA ALA A 68 43.06 11.56 -43.99
C ALA A 68 42.00 12.13 -43.03
N HIS A 69 41.83 13.46 -43.03
CA HIS A 69 40.80 14.12 -42.24
C HIS A 69 39.40 14.05 -42.87
N ALA A 70 39.28 13.94 -44.20
CA ALA A 70 37.99 13.71 -44.86
C ALA A 70 37.41 12.33 -44.49
N ASP A 71 38.23 11.30 -44.38
CA ASP A 71 37.81 9.96 -43.94
C ASP A 71 37.42 9.93 -42.44
N LEU A 72 38.12 10.68 -41.60
CA LEU A 72 37.74 10.88 -40.19
C LEU A 72 36.42 11.64 -40.04
N VAL A 73 36.15 12.63 -40.90
CA VAL A 73 34.89 13.38 -40.92
C VAL A 73 33.75 12.54 -41.50
N ALA A 74 34.01 11.67 -42.47
CA ALA A 74 33.05 10.71 -43.01
C ALA A 74 32.64 9.66 -41.95
N ASN A 75 33.59 9.21 -41.12
CA ASN A 75 33.29 8.31 -39.98
C ASN A 75 32.57 9.01 -38.82
N LEU A 76 32.63 10.35 -38.76
CA LEU A 76 31.89 11.17 -37.79
C LEU A 76 30.49 11.58 -38.30
N ASN A 77 30.06 11.08 -39.46
CA ASN A 77 28.77 11.43 -40.04
C ASN A 77 27.64 10.76 -39.24
N THR A 78 27.09 11.51 -38.28
CA THR A 78 26.04 11.09 -37.32
C THR A 78 24.72 10.70 -37.97
N ALA A 79 24.57 10.90 -39.29
CA ALA A 79 23.41 10.44 -40.04
C ALA A 79 23.34 8.90 -40.21
N ALA A 80 24.47 8.18 -40.05
CA ALA A 80 24.54 6.73 -40.28
C ALA A 80 24.67 5.88 -39.00
N THR A 81 24.75 6.50 -37.81
CA THR A 81 25.01 5.79 -36.54
C THR A 81 23.88 4.86 -36.10
N PHE A 82 22.66 5.06 -36.61
CA PHE A 82 21.48 4.21 -36.32
C PHE A 82 20.90 3.52 -37.57
N ALA A 83 21.67 3.42 -38.65
CA ALA A 83 21.31 2.54 -39.76
C ALA A 83 21.69 1.09 -39.41
N PRO A 84 20.85 0.09 -39.74
CA PRO A 84 21.17 -1.31 -39.49
C PRO A 84 22.49 -1.70 -40.17
N LEU A 85 23.28 -2.55 -39.50
CA LEU A 85 24.68 -2.93 -39.81
C LEU A 85 24.93 -3.57 -41.19
N THR A 86 23.96 -3.58 -42.09
CA THR A 86 24.15 -4.00 -43.48
C THR A 86 23.16 -3.25 -44.37
N GLN A 87 23.65 -2.23 -45.09
CA GLN A 87 22.89 -1.60 -46.17
C GLN A 87 22.80 -2.60 -47.33
N LEU A 88 21.63 -3.19 -47.55
CA LEU A 88 21.34 -3.95 -48.77
C LEU A 88 21.51 -3.00 -49.96
N HIS A 89 22.45 -3.29 -50.85
CA HIS A 89 22.56 -2.59 -52.13
C HIS A 89 21.44 -3.08 -53.06
N ASP A 90 20.85 -2.18 -53.85
CA ASP A 90 19.67 -2.39 -54.72
C ASP A 90 19.80 -3.50 -55.79
N ALA A 91 20.89 -4.28 -55.80
CA ALA A 91 21.14 -5.38 -56.75
C ALA A 91 21.32 -6.78 -56.09
N ASP A 92 21.17 -6.93 -54.77
CA ASP A 92 21.26 -8.25 -54.11
C ASP A 92 19.89 -8.81 -53.76
N VAL A 93 19.29 -9.51 -54.72
CA VAL A 93 18.01 -10.22 -54.56
C VAL A 93 18.10 -11.27 -53.44
N SER A 94 19.26 -11.89 -53.24
CA SER A 94 19.43 -12.93 -52.23
C SER A 94 19.45 -12.37 -50.81
N GLY A 95 20.08 -11.21 -50.62
CA GLY A 95 20.07 -10.47 -49.36
C GLY A 95 18.68 -9.93 -49.03
N TYR A 96 17.96 -9.36 -50.01
CA TYR A 96 16.59 -8.90 -49.82
C TYR A 96 15.64 -10.05 -49.44
N LEU A 97 15.77 -11.21 -50.08
CA LEU A 97 14.95 -12.38 -49.76
C LEU A 97 15.24 -12.93 -48.36
N ARG A 98 16.49 -12.96 -47.90
CA ARG A 98 16.81 -13.34 -46.52
C ARG A 98 16.24 -12.35 -45.52
N HIS A 99 16.41 -11.05 -45.76
CA HIS A 99 15.88 -10.03 -44.87
C HIS A 99 14.35 -10.05 -44.81
N SER A 100 13.69 -10.19 -45.95
CA SER A 100 12.23 -10.35 -46.03
C SER A 100 11.78 -11.61 -45.31
N HIS A 101 12.51 -12.71 -45.43
CA HIS A 101 12.23 -13.96 -44.71
C HIS A 101 12.39 -13.79 -43.19
N GLU A 102 13.47 -13.14 -42.74
CA GLU A 102 13.70 -12.86 -41.31
C GLU A 102 12.64 -11.91 -40.73
N GLN A 103 12.28 -10.85 -41.46
CA GLN A 103 11.19 -9.95 -41.06
C GLN A 103 9.84 -10.67 -41.01
N THR A 104 9.58 -11.54 -41.97
CA THR A 104 8.35 -12.36 -41.97
C THR A 104 8.35 -13.32 -40.78
N LEU A 105 9.48 -13.95 -40.44
CA LEU A 105 9.59 -14.81 -39.26
C LEU A 105 9.35 -14.04 -37.96
N ILE A 106 9.91 -12.83 -37.83
CA ILE A 106 9.69 -11.96 -36.67
C ILE A 106 8.21 -11.57 -36.57
N ALA A 107 7.60 -11.14 -37.67
CA ALA A 107 6.18 -10.81 -37.71
C ALA A 107 5.29 -11.99 -37.33
N CYS A 108 5.59 -13.20 -37.84
CA CYS A 108 4.86 -14.41 -37.46
C CYS A 108 5.03 -14.78 -35.98
N ILE A 109 6.20 -14.55 -35.39
CA ILE A 109 6.43 -14.79 -33.96
C ILE A 109 5.66 -13.78 -33.10
N GLU A 110 5.67 -12.50 -33.49
CA GLU A 110 4.93 -11.46 -32.77
C GLU A 110 3.42 -11.67 -32.88
N GLU A 111 2.93 -12.05 -34.07
CA GLU A 111 1.53 -12.41 -34.28
C GLU A 111 1.13 -13.64 -33.47
N GLY A 112 1.94 -14.71 -33.49
CA GLY A 112 1.70 -15.91 -32.67
C GLY A 112 1.74 -15.61 -31.17
N ARG A 113 2.59 -14.69 -30.71
CA ARG A 113 2.60 -14.22 -29.32
C ARG A 113 1.33 -13.44 -28.99
N ARG A 114 0.88 -12.54 -29.87
CA ARG A 114 -0.34 -11.76 -29.68
C ARG A 114 -1.57 -12.66 -29.63
N GLU A 115 -1.64 -13.65 -30.52
CA GLU A 115 -2.73 -14.62 -30.57
C GLU A 115 -2.74 -15.54 -29.33
N THR A 116 -1.59 -16.04 -28.90
CA THR A 116 -1.51 -16.88 -27.69
C THR A 116 -1.88 -16.11 -26.42
N GLU A 117 -1.53 -14.83 -26.34
CA GLU A 117 -1.95 -13.96 -25.23
C GLU A 117 -3.47 -13.72 -25.24
N GLN A 118 -4.05 -13.39 -26.40
CA GLN A 118 -5.50 -13.22 -26.54
C GLN A 118 -6.26 -14.52 -26.22
N GLU A 119 -5.78 -15.66 -26.71
CA GLU A 119 -6.38 -16.97 -26.45
C GLU A 119 -6.28 -17.33 -24.97
N PHE A 120 -5.15 -17.04 -24.31
CA PHE A 120 -4.99 -17.25 -22.87
C PHE A 120 -6.03 -16.47 -22.07
N TYR A 121 -6.21 -15.17 -22.36
CA TYR A 121 -7.23 -14.35 -21.68
C TYR A 121 -8.65 -14.84 -21.98
N ARG A 122 -8.94 -15.25 -23.22
CA ARG A 122 -10.24 -15.82 -23.59
C ARG A 122 -10.55 -17.10 -22.80
N VAL A 123 -9.60 -18.03 -22.74
CA VAL A 123 -9.74 -19.29 -22.00
C VAL A 123 -9.89 -19.02 -20.50
N LEU A 124 -9.17 -18.03 -19.97
CA LEU A 124 -9.25 -17.62 -18.58
C LEU A 124 -10.64 -17.07 -18.24
N ASP A 125 -11.18 -16.18 -19.07
CA ASP A 125 -12.53 -15.63 -18.91
C ASP A 125 -13.61 -16.72 -19.03
N GLU A 126 -13.49 -17.61 -20.01
CA GLU A 126 -14.41 -18.74 -20.13
C GLU A 126 -14.37 -19.66 -18.90
N ARG A 127 -13.17 -19.89 -18.34
CA ARG A 127 -13.03 -20.72 -17.13
C ARG A 127 -13.59 -20.02 -15.92
N VAL A 128 -13.32 -18.73 -15.72
CA VAL A 128 -13.91 -17.92 -14.65
C VAL A 128 -15.43 -17.94 -14.75
N ARG A 129 -15.97 -17.80 -15.97
CA ARG A 129 -17.41 -17.86 -16.20
C ARG A 129 -18.00 -19.24 -15.93
N ARG A 130 -17.36 -20.33 -16.36
CA ARG A 130 -17.80 -21.71 -16.06
C ARG A 130 -17.75 -21.99 -14.56
N ASP A 131 -16.70 -21.55 -13.87
CA ASP A 131 -16.57 -21.71 -12.42
C ASP A 131 -17.65 -20.89 -11.68
N TRP A 132 -17.95 -19.68 -12.15
CA TRP A 132 -19.06 -18.87 -11.65
C TRP A 132 -20.41 -19.55 -11.88
N GLU A 133 -20.71 -20.04 -13.08
CA GLU A 133 -21.97 -20.74 -13.38
C GLU A 133 -22.10 -22.03 -12.55
N THR A 134 -21.00 -22.76 -12.33
CA THR A 134 -20.99 -23.97 -11.51
C THR A 134 -21.23 -23.63 -10.04
N ARG A 135 -20.61 -22.57 -9.51
CA ARG A 135 -20.86 -22.09 -8.14
C ARG A 135 -22.27 -21.54 -7.99
N LYS A 136 -22.77 -20.79 -8.97
CA LYS A 136 -24.15 -20.30 -9.02
C LYS A 136 -25.12 -21.48 -8.99
N LYS A 137 -24.94 -22.51 -9.83
CA LYS A 137 -25.76 -23.73 -9.78
C LYS A 137 -25.70 -24.43 -8.43
N LYS A 138 -24.52 -24.55 -7.82
CA LYS A 138 -24.39 -25.11 -6.45
C LYS A 138 -25.13 -24.29 -5.40
N ILE A 139 -25.04 -22.96 -5.47
CA ILE A 139 -25.80 -22.06 -4.59
C ILE A 139 -27.30 -22.23 -4.82
N PHE A 140 -27.76 -22.32 -6.07
CA PHE A 140 -29.18 -22.54 -6.37
C PHE A 140 -29.66 -23.95 -5.99
N ASP A 141 -28.82 -24.97 -6.05
CA ASP A 141 -29.13 -26.33 -5.57
C ASP A 141 -29.13 -26.39 -4.03
N GLU A 142 -28.27 -25.62 -3.36
CA GLU A 142 -28.23 -25.51 -1.89
C GLU A 142 -29.39 -24.66 -1.36
N LEU A 143 -29.78 -23.61 -2.07
CA LEU A 143 -30.94 -22.77 -1.75
C LEU A 143 -32.27 -23.42 -2.17
N GLY A 144 -32.26 -24.21 -3.25
CA GLY A 144 -33.42 -24.90 -3.84
C GLY A 144 -33.71 -26.27 -3.21
N LYS A 145 -32.83 -26.80 -2.36
CA LYS A 145 -33.10 -27.96 -1.50
C LYS A 145 -33.85 -27.62 -0.20
N VAL A 146 -34.23 -26.35 -0.02
CA VAL A 146 -35.28 -25.98 0.94
C VAL A 146 -36.63 -26.29 0.31
N ASN A 147 -37.10 -27.53 0.47
CA ASN A 147 -38.47 -27.89 0.09
C ASN A 147 -39.47 -27.07 0.95
N PRO A 148 -40.42 -26.35 0.34
CA PRO A 148 -41.50 -25.68 1.05
C PRO A 148 -42.65 -26.67 1.25
N ALA A 149 -42.47 -27.63 2.16
CA ALA A 149 -43.53 -28.53 2.59
C ALA A 149 -43.29 -28.96 4.03
N GLU A 150 -43.52 -28.03 4.96
CA GLU A 150 -44.15 -28.23 6.27
C GLU A 150 -43.90 -26.97 7.12
N ASN A 151 -44.92 -26.12 7.22
CA ASN A 151 -44.92 -24.96 8.09
C ASN A 151 -46.31 -24.84 8.70
N VAL A 152 -46.52 -25.40 9.91
CA VAL A 152 -47.57 -24.97 10.84
C VAL A 152 -47.07 -25.17 12.29
N THR A 153 -46.42 -24.15 12.86
CA THR A 153 -46.80 -23.48 14.14
C THR A 153 -45.61 -22.76 14.83
N ALA A 154 -45.79 -21.44 14.92
CA ALA A 154 -45.48 -20.50 16.00
C ALA A 154 -44.21 -20.62 16.89
N GLU A 155 -43.38 -19.58 16.76
CA GLU A 155 -42.74 -18.75 17.80
C GLU A 155 -41.94 -19.40 18.96
N GLY A 156 -40.66 -18.99 19.06
CA GLY A 156 -39.98 -18.90 20.36
C GLY A 156 -38.50 -19.32 20.37
N ALA A 157 -37.62 -18.31 20.28
CA ALA A 157 -36.31 -18.19 20.94
C ALA A 157 -35.25 -19.34 20.92
N SER A 158 -34.02 -18.87 20.66
CA SER A 158 -32.74 -19.33 21.24
C SER A 158 -31.95 -20.48 20.58
N ASN A 159 -30.82 -20.05 19.99
CA ASN A 159 -29.46 -20.54 20.20
C ASN A 159 -29.05 -22.01 19.89
N LEU A 160 -28.01 -22.07 19.04
CA LEU A 160 -26.81 -22.93 19.12
C LEU A 160 -26.88 -24.39 18.65
N ARG A 161 -26.17 -24.67 17.54
CA ARG A 161 -24.96 -25.54 17.43
C ARG A 161 -24.73 -25.88 15.95
N ALA A 162 -23.66 -25.40 15.31
CA ALA A 162 -22.31 -25.99 15.32
C ALA A 162 -22.28 -27.49 14.97
N SER A 163 -21.87 -27.81 13.73
CA SER A 163 -21.22 -29.07 13.29
C SER A 163 -20.56 -28.75 11.94
N ALA A 164 -19.23 -28.69 11.76
CA ALA A 164 -18.19 -29.72 11.92
C ALA A 164 -18.33 -30.90 10.95
N MET A 165 -17.76 -30.77 9.75
CA MET A 165 -17.21 -31.83 8.88
C MET A 165 -16.48 -31.10 7.73
N GLY A 166 -15.23 -31.33 7.34
CA GLY A 166 -14.37 -32.50 7.40
C GLY A 166 -13.81 -32.76 5.98
N ARG A 167 -12.62 -32.19 5.70
CA ARG A 167 -11.65 -32.40 4.59
C ARG A 167 -12.02 -33.36 3.44
N THR A 168 -11.74 -32.92 2.21
CA THR A 168 -10.81 -33.61 1.29
C THR A 168 -10.11 -32.63 0.35
N VAL A 169 -8.77 -32.61 0.41
CA VAL A 169 -7.87 -32.01 -0.59
C VAL A 169 -7.40 -33.13 -1.51
N ARG A 170 -7.42 -32.90 -2.83
CA ARG A 170 -6.55 -33.58 -3.79
C ARG A 170 -6.13 -32.57 -4.85
N GLY A 171 -4.81 -32.37 -4.97
CA GLY A 171 -4.20 -31.33 -5.79
C GLY A 171 -4.03 -31.69 -7.26
N SER A 172 -3.75 -30.65 -8.04
CA SER A 172 -2.92 -30.72 -9.24
C SER A 172 -2.30 -29.33 -9.41
N GLY A 173 -0.98 -29.28 -9.52
CA GLY A 173 -0.20 -28.05 -9.52
C GLY A 173 -0.05 -27.43 -10.89
N THR A 174 -0.08 -26.11 -10.93
CA THR A 174 0.75 -25.27 -11.80
C THR A 174 1.02 -23.96 -11.06
N ASN A 175 2.29 -23.54 -11.06
CA ASN A 175 2.74 -22.28 -10.49
C ASN A 175 2.18 -21.12 -11.32
N ALA A 176 1.15 -20.47 -10.79
CA ALA A 176 0.77 -19.11 -11.16
C ALA A 176 0.53 -18.35 -9.86
N VAL A 177 1.21 -17.21 -9.70
CA VAL A 177 0.98 -16.23 -8.65
C VAL A 177 -0.44 -15.67 -8.84
N SER A 178 -1.42 -16.41 -8.36
CA SER A 178 -2.80 -15.97 -8.20
C SER A 178 -2.92 -15.51 -6.76
N GLN A 179 -3.16 -14.20 -6.58
CA GLN A 179 -3.49 -13.69 -5.25
C GLN A 179 -4.78 -14.36 -4.78
N PRO A 180 -4.83 -14.88 -3.54
CA PRO A 180 -6.03 -15.55 -3.06
C PRO A 180 -7.13 -14.50 -2.89
N THR A 181 -8.32 -14.79 -3.42
CA THR A 181 -9.54 -14.08 -3.06
C THR A 181 -9.71 -14.16 -1.54
N THR A 182 -9.70 -13.02 -0.86
CA THR A 182 -9.78 -12.89 0.61
C THR A 182 -11.03 -13.61 1.12
N SER A 183 -10.87 -14.63 1.95
CA SER A 183 -12.01 -15.35 2.52
C SER A 183 -12.78 -14.45 3.50
N LEU A 184 -14.09 -14.68 3.69
CA LEU A 184 -14.91 -13.90 4.63
C LEU A 184 -14.31 -13.83 6.06
N PRO A 185 -13.76 -14.93 6.65
CA PRO A 185 -13.07 -14.86 7.94
C PRO A 185 -11.81 -13.98 7.92
N MET A 186 -11.08 -13.98 6.80
CA MET A 186 -9.88 -13.14 6.64
C MET A 186 -10.24 -11.66 6.51
N TYR A 187 -11.35 -11.33 5.85
CA TYR A 187 -11.88 -9.97 5.79
C TYR A 187 -12.35 -9.48 7.17
N ASN A 188 -13.07 -10.30 7.94
CA ASN A 188 -13.47 -9.93 9.32
C ASN A 188 -12.26 -9.68 10.21
N LYS A 189 -11.23 -10.53 10.10
CA LYS A 189 -9.94 -10.32 10.77
C LYS A 189 -9.30 -9.00 10.33
N MET A 190 -9.27 -8.73 9.03
CA MET A 190 -8.76 -7.47 8.47
C MET A 190 -9.46 -6.24 9.06
N ALA A 191 -10.79 -6.27 9.15
CA ALA A 191 -11.60 -5.20 9.74
C ALA A 191 -11.31 -5.00 11.23
N ALA A 192 -11.24 -6.09 12.01
CA ALA A 192 -10.94 -6.01 13.45
C ALA A 192 -9.55 -5.39 13.73
N TYR A 193 -8.55 -5.74 12.93
CA TYR A 193 -7.24 -5.11 13.00
C TYR A 193 -7.26 -3.65 12.52
N GLY A 194 -8.08 -3.32 11.50
CA GLY A 194 -8.30 -1.95 11.03
C GLY A 194 -8.91 -1.03 12.09
N GLU A 195 -9.78 -1.55 12.96
CA GLU A 195 -10.34 -0.80 14.09
C GLU A 195 -9.26 -0.38 15.09
N VAL A 196 -8.24 -1.22 15.31
CA VAL A 196 -7.09 -0.87 16.17
C VAL A 196 -6.29 0.28 15.57
N ILE A 197 -6.12 0.32 14.24
CA ILE A 197 -5.44 1.42 13.54
C ILE A 197 -6.25 2.71 13.59
N ARG A 198 -7.58 2.61 13.44
CA ARG A 198 -8.47 3.76 13.60
C ARG A 198 -8.39 4.34 15.01
N GLY A 199 -8.42 3.48 16.04
CA GLY A 199 -8.25 3.88 17.44
C GLY A 199 -6.88 4.53 17.71
N LEU A 200 -5.81 3.99 17.12
CA LEU A 200 -4.47 4.57 17.19
C LEU A 200 -4.43 6.00 16.62
N ASN A 201 -4.96 6.20 15.41
CA ASN A 201 -4.94 7.52 14.77
C ASN A 201 -5.82 8.55 15.51
N GLN A 202 -6.96 8.13 16.05
CA GLN A 202 -7.79 8.98 16.90
C GLN A 202 -7.05 9.40 18.18
N ALA A 203 -6.35 8.47 18.83
CA ALA A 203 -5.56 8.79 20.01
C ALA A 203 -4.41 9.74 19.70
N ARG A 204 -3.75 9.59 18.54
CA ARG A 204 -2.71 10.50 18.04
C ARG A 204 -3.25 11.90 17.76
N LEU A 205 -4.44 12.01 17.14
CA LEU A 205 -5.11 13.30 16.94
C LEU A 205 -5.48 13.98 18.26
N ALA A 206 -5.89 13.20 19.26
CA ALA A 206 -6.20 13.70 20.60
C ALA A 206 -4.95 14.01 21.45
N GLY A 207 -3.75 13.64 20.99
CA GLY A 207 -2.50 13.78 21.77
C GLY A 207 -2.45 12.88 23.00
N THR A 208 -3.06 11.69 22.93
CA THR A 208 -3.14 10.72 24.04
C THR A 208 -2.33 9.47 23.75
N ALA A 209 -1.81 8.82 24.80
CA ALA A 209 -1.07 7.56 24.67
C ALA A 209 -2.01 6.40 24.31
N TYR A 210 -1.59 5.54 23.37
CA TYR A 210 -2.37 4.39 22.92
C TYR A 210 -1.55 3.09 23.01
N PRO A 211 -1.99 2.07 23.77
CA PRO A 211 -1.27 0.80 23.91
C PRO A 211 -1.59 -0.11 22.71
N VAL A 212 -1.00 0.18 21.56
CA VAL A 212 -1.31 -0.52 20.29
C VAL A 212 -1.00 -2.01 20.39
N VAL A 213 0.07 -2.44 21.07
CA VAL A 213 0.44 -3.86 21.13
C VAL A 213 -0.54 -4.65 21.97
N SER A 214 -1.02 -4.11 23.08
CA SER A 214 -2.07 -4.76 23.88
C SER A 214 -3.37 -4.92 23.09
N HIS A 215 -3.81 -3.90 22.34
CA HIS A 215 -5.00 -4.02 21.50
C HIS A 215 -4.83 -5.06 20.40
N LEU A 216 -3.67 -5.07 19.72
CA LEU A 216 -3.36 -6.09 18.70
C LEU A 216 -3.32 -7.50 19.31
N TYR A 217 -2.84 -7.65 20.54
CA TYR A 217 -2.82 -8.92 21.26
C TYR A 217 -4.24 -9.43 21.57
N HIS A 218 -5.14 -8.56 22.02
CA HIS A 218 -6.54 -8.93 22.27
C HIS A 218 -7.23 -9.42 20.99
N VAL A 219 -7.08 -8.70 19.87
CA VAL A 219 -7.60 -9.13 18.57
C VAL A 219 -6.97 -10.47 18.15
N ALA A 220 -5.66 -10.65 18.34
CA ALA A 220 -5.01 -11.92 18.02
C ALA A 220 -5.54 -13.10 18.84
N GLN A 221 -5.94 -12.89 20.10
CA GLN A 221 -6.54 -13.92 20.94
C GLN A 221 -7.94 -14.33 20.45
N GLU A 222 -8.77 -13.38 20.02
CA GLU A 222 -10.11 -13.65 19.49
C GLU A 222 -10.05 -14.55 18.24
N TYR A 223 -9.04 -14.36 17.40
CA TYR A 223 -8.82 -15.14 16.17
C TYR A 223 -7.84 -16.31 16.33
N ALA A 224 -7.41 -16.64 17.56
CA ALA A 224 -6.41 -17.68 17.82
C ALA A 224 -6.82 -19.09 17.35
N GLY A 225 -8.11 -19.36 17.15
CA GLY A 225 -8.63 -20.63 16.64
C GLY A 225 -8.46 -20.85 15.13
N SER A 226 -8.15 -19.80 14.36
CA SER A 226 -8.17 -19.85 12.89
C SER A 226 -6.80 -20.01 12.21
N ALA A 227 -5.69 -19.79 12.93
CA ALA A 227 -4.34 -19.73 12.36
C ALA A 227 -3.27 -20.11 13.42
N PRO A 228 -2.02 -20.45 13.03
CA PRO A 228 -0.92 -20.60 13.98
C PRO A 228 -0.73 -19.32 14.82
N SER A 229 -0.80 -19.48 16.15
CA SER A 229 -0.89 -18.35 17.08
C SER A 229 0.32 -17.41 17.01
N ILE A 230 0.03 -16.14 16.69
CA ILE A 230 0.92 -14.98 16.80
C ILE A 230 0.87 -14.36 18.22
N GLY A 231 -0.06 -14.82 19.07
CA GLY A 231 -0.25 -14.34 20.43
C GLY A 231 1.05 -14.29 21.26
N PRO A 232 1.88 -15.35 21.29
CA PRO A 232 3.15 -15.33 22.01
C PRO A 232 4.11 -14.21 21.54
N THR A 233 4.14 -13.94 20.25
CA THR A 233 4.97 -12.90 19.63
C THR A 233 4.54 -11.50 20.06
N LEU A 234 3.23 -11.24 20.07
CA LEU A 234 2.67 -9.98 20.56
C LEU A 234 2.86 -9.84 22.08
N GLU A 235 2.75 -10.92 22.84
CA GLU A 235 3.00 -10.91 24.29
C GLU A 235 4.47 -10.57 24.60
N LEU A 236 5.43 -11.12 23.85
CA LEU A 236 6.85 -10.73 23.95
C LEU A 236 7.03 -9.24 23.66
N LEU A 237 6.40 -8.73 22.60
CA LEU A 237 6.48 -7.31 22.24
C LEU A 237 5.88 -6.41 23.34
N ARG A 238 4.79 -6.83 24.00
CA ARG A 238 4.21 -6.10 25.14
C ARG A 238 5.19 -5.97 26.30
N HIS A 239 5.98 -7.01 26.60
CA HIS A 239 6.99 -6.96 27.65
C HIS A 239 8.23 -6.13 27.26
N ILE A 240 8.61 -6.12 25.98
CA ILE A 240 9.72 -5.29 25.47
C ILE A 240 9.35 -3.80 25.55
N VAL A 241 8.17 -3.46 25.04
CA VAL A 241 7.66 -2.08 25.04
C VAL A 241 7.26 -1.65 26.45
N ALA A 242 6.81 -2.59 27.30
CA ALA A 242 6.31 -2.35 28.66
C ALA A 242 5.26 -1.24 28.71
N GLU A 243 4.15 -1.44 27.98
CA GLU A 243 3.01 -0.53 28.01
C GLU A 243 2.44 -0.45 29.44
N PRO A 244 2.10 0.75 29.95
CA PRO A 244 1.62 0.90 31.31
C PRO A 244 0.26 0.21 31.49
N PRO A 245 0.07 -0.59 32.56
CA PRO A 245 -1.14 -1.38 32.76
C PRO A 245 -2.39 -0.50 32.92
N SER A 246 -2.25 0.75 33.36
CA SER A 246 -3.33 1.74 33.47
C SER A 246 -4.04 2.06 32.16
N LEU A 247 -3.37 1.88 31.01
CA LEU A 247 -3.96 2.07 29.68
C LEU A 247 -4.65 0.80 29.13
N THR A 248 -4.49 -0.34 29.80
CA THR A 248 -4.95 -1.65 29.32
C THR A 248 -6.25 -2.14 29.97
N LEU A 249 -6.72 -1.46 31.02
CA LEU A 249 -7.94 -1.81 31.75
C LEU A 249 -9.14 -0.98 31.24
N PRO A 250 -10.28 -1.61 30.90
CA PRO A 250 -11.52 -0.90 30.65
C PRO A 250 -12.09 -0.45 32.00
N SER A 251 -11.77 0.77 32.44
CA SER A 251 -12.29 1.32 33.69
C SER A 251 -12.80 2.73 33.50
N SER A 252 -14.02 2.98 33.99
CA SER A 252 -14.80 4.23 33.98
C SER A 252 -14.14 5.43 34.67
N HIS A 253 -12.89 5.32 35.12
CA HIS A 253 -12.07 6.39 35.73
C HIS A 253 -10.78 6.68 34.92
N SER A 254 -10.69 6.19 33.69
CA SER A 254 -9.49 6.23 32.84
C SER A 254 -9.10 7.63 32.35
N GLN A 255 -10.03 8.58 32.24
CA GLN A 255 -9.75 9.90 31.62
C GLN A 255 -8.64 10.70 32.33
N ALA A 256 -8.58 10.64 33.67
CA ALA A 256 -7.55 11.38 34.43
C ALA A 256 -6.15 10.74 34.35
N HIS A 257 -6.07 9.42 34.16
CA HIS A 257 -4.79 8.71 34.02
C HIS A 257 -4.26 8.76 32.58
N ILE A 258 -5.14 8.79 31.57
CA ILE A 258 -4.76 8.90 30.16
C ILE A 258 -4.03 10.22 29.88
N LEU A 259 -4.51 11.34 30.47
CA LEU A 259 -3.89 12.66 30.28
C LEU A 259 -2.51 12.81 30.93
N ASN A 260 -2.20 12.02 31.96
CA ASN A 260 -0.93 12.06 32.70
C ASN A 260 0.08 11.00 32.23
N THR A 261 -0.28 10.15 31.26
CA THR A 261 0.61 9.09 30.77
C THR A 261 1.54 9.67 29.69
N PRO A 262 2.86 9.43 29.75
CA PRO A 262 3.79 9.93 28.74
C PRO A 262 3.41 9.41 27.35
N LEU A 263 3.58 10.26 26.34
CA LEU A 263 3.37 9.88 24.95
C LEU A 263 4.27 8.70 24.58
N LEU A 264 3.65 7.65 24.04
CA LEU A 264 4.34 6.44 23.60
C LEU A 264 4.84 6.56 22.15
N GLU A 265 4.31 7.52 21.39
CA GLU A 265 4.71 7.77 20.01
C GLU A 265 6.21 8.13 19.95
N ARG A 266 6.95 7.35 19.18
CA ARG A 266 8.38 7.50 18.89
C ARG A 266 9.30 7.49 20.10
N SER A 267 8.86 6.91 21.23
CA SER A 267 9.62 6.93 22.49
C SER A 267 11.03 6.33 22.40
N PHE A 268 11.25 5.33 21.53
CA PHE A 268 12.54 4.66 21.37
C PHE A 268 13.30 5.07 20.11
N ALA A 269 12.75 5.98 19.30
CA ALA A 269 13.30 6.38 18.02
C ALA A 269 14.74 6.87 18.10
N ARG A 270 15.00 7.80 19.03
CA ARG A 270 16.33 8.40 19.23
C ARG A 270 17.37 7.36 19.64
N ALA A 271 16.99 6.40 20.48
CA ALA A 271 17.87 5.33 20.95
C ALA A 271 18.12 4.28 19.86
N HIS A 272 17.12 3.97 19.04
CA HIS A 272 17.20 2.94 18.00
C HIS A 272 17.89 3.42 16.72
N LEU A 273 17.56 4.63 16.25
CA LEU A 273 18.04 5.20 14.97
C LEU A 273 19.35 5.99 15.12
N GLY A 274 19.75 6.29 16.35
CA GLY A 274 20.97 7.03 16.67
C GLY A 274 22.24 6.19 16.57
N ASN A 275 23.32 6.66 17.22
CA ASN A 275 24.59 5.94 17.25
C ASN A 275 24.43 4.61 18.04
N PRO A 276 24.77 3.44 17.46
CA PRO A 276 24.65 2.15 18.13
C PRO A 276 25.50 2.03 19.40
N GLU A 277 26.59 2.78 19.50
CA GLU A 277 27.49 2.77 20.67
C GLU A 277 27.08 3.79 21.75
N SER A 278 25.93 4.46 21.59
CA SER A 278 25.42 5.41 22.59
C SER A 278 24.85 4.70 23.82
N GLN A 279 24.92 5.36 24.99
CA GLN A 279 24.33 4.85 26.23
C GLN A 279 22.83 4.55 26.08
N ALA A 280 22.08 5.42 25.39
CA ALA A 280 20.66 5.22 25.12
C ALA A 280 20.39 3.95 24.28
N ALA A 281 21.24 3.64 23.30
CA ALA A 281 21.14 2.42 22.51
C ALA A 281 21.44 1.17 23.36
N THR A 282 22.43 1.25 24.26
CA THR A 282 22.75 0.17 25.21
C THR A 282 21.64 -0.09 26.22
N GLU A 283 21.01 0.97 26.74
CA GLU A 283 19.83 0.88 27.62
C GLU A 283 18.65 0.25 26.87
N LEU A 284 18.42 0.62 25.60
CA LEU A 284 17.38 0.03 24.77
C LEU A 284 17.63 -1.47 24.53
N ARG A 285 18.85 -1.88 24.18
CA ARG A 285 19.19 -3.31 24.00
C ARG A 285 19.01 -4.10 25.29
N THR A 286 19.43 -3.53 26.42
CA THR A 286 19.22 -4.13 27.75
C THR A 286 17.73 -4.30 28.05
N ARG A 287 16.90 -3.29 27.73
CA ARG A 287 15.45 -3.38 27.87
C ARG A 287 14.83 -4.46 26.97
N ILE A 288 15.25 -4.55 25.71
CA ILE A 288 14.79 -5.59 24.77
C ILE A 288 15.13 -6.98 25.33
N ALA A 289 16.37 -7.19 25.77
CA ALA A 289 16.79 -8.47 26.34
C ALA A 289 15.99 -8.85 27.60
N ASN A 290 15.81 -7.89 28.52
CA ASN A 290 15.03 -8.12 29.75
C ASN A 290 13.54 -8.34 29.48
N GLY A 291 12.93 -7.57 28.58
CA GLY A 291 11.53 -7.71 28.21
C GLY A 291 11.24 -9.02 27.48
N ALA A 292 12.10 -9.41 26.53
CA ALA A 292 12.00 -10.69 25.85
C ALA A 292 12.17 -11.87 26.84
N ARG A 293 13.13 -11.77 27.77
CA ARG A 293 13.30 -12.77 28.84
C ARG A 293 12.04 -12.87 29.71
N ALA A 294 11.49 -11.76 30.19
CA ALA A 294 10.29 -11.74 31.02
C ALA A 294 9.07 -12.32 30.31
N GLY A 295 8.90 -12.01 29.02
CA GLY A 295 7.83 -12.61 28.22
C GLY A 295 7.99 -14.13 28.03
N LEU A 296 9.22 -14.63 27.85
CA LEU A 296 9.50 -16.07 27.79
C LEU A 296 9.35 -16.77 29.16
N GLU A 297 9.62 -16.07 30.27
CA GLU A 297 9.35 -16.52 31.64
C GLU A 297 7.82 -16.69 31.84
N LYS A 298 7.04 -15.68 31.44
CA LYS A 298 5.57 -15.72 31.50
C LYS A 298 4.97 -16.82 30.60
N GLN A 299 5.45 -16.95 29.37
CA GLN A 299 4.99 -18.01 28.47
C GLN A 299 5.26 -19.40 29.06
N TYR A 300 6.37 -19.57 29.79
CA TYR A 300 6.71 -20.85 30.40
C TYR A 300 5.81 -21.19 31.59
N ILE A 301 5.41 -20.21 32.41
CA ILE A 301 4.51 -20.49 33.53
C ILE A 301 3.12 -20.92 33.04
N GLU A 302 2.61 -20.34 31.95
CA GLU A 302 1.36 -20.78 31.30
C GLU A 302 1.48 -22.22 30.76
N TYR A 303 2.65 -22.58 30.22
CA TYR A 303 2.94 -23.95 29.80
C TYR A 303 2.98 -24.93 31.00
N VAL A 304 3.59 -24.51 32.12
CA VAL A 304 3.62 -25.29 33.37
C VAL A 304 2.19 -25.56 33.86
N ASP A 305 1.30 -24.59 33.80
CA ASP A 305 -0.11 -24.79 34.18
C ASP A 305 -0.83 -25.77 33.29
N ALA A 306 -0.67 -25.64 31.98
CA ALA A 306 -1.26 -26.56 31.03
C ALA A 306 -0.75 -28.00 31.25
N ALA A 307 0.53 -28.17 31.58
CA ALA A 307 1.12 -29.46 31.88
C ALA A 307 0.57 -30.07 33.18
N ILE A 308 0.42 -29.27 34.23
CA ILE A 308 -0.18 -29.68 35.52
C ILE A 308 -1.65 -30.09 35.32
N GLN A 309 -2.42 -29.29 34.58
CA GLN A 309 -3.83 -29.57 34.30
C GLN A 309 -4.03 -30.85 33.49
N ARG A 310 -3.06 -31.21 32.64
CA ARG A 310 -3.10 -32.45 31.86
C ARG A 310 -2.90 -33.70 32.71
N GLU A 311 -2.05 -33.63 33.74
CA GLU A 311 -1.70 -34.77 34.60
C GLU A 311 -1.77 -34.41 36.10
N PRO A 312 -2.96 -34.05 36.63
CA PRO A 312 -3.10 -33.55 38.00
C PRO A 312 -2.78 -34.61 39.06
N ALA A 313 -3.03 -35.89 38.76
CA ALA A 313 -2.72 -37.01 39.66
C ALA A 313 -1.21 -37.16 39.93
N ASN A 314 -0.38 -36.89 38.91
CA ASN A 314 1.08 -36.96 39.03
C ASN A 314 1.67 -35.70 39.69
N ALA A 315 1.04 -34.54 39.48
CA ALA A 315 1.53 -33.28 40.03
C ALA A 315 1.48 -33.27 41.57
N ALA A 316 0.41 -33.80 42.17
CA ALA A 316 0.23 -33.92 43.61
C ALA A 316 0.65 -32.65 44.40
N ILE A 317 0.21 -31.48 43.92
CA ILE A 317 0.61 -30.15 44.44
C ILE A 317 0.22 -29.98 45.92
N GLY A 318 -0.76 -30.75 46.39
CA GLY A 318 -1.26 -30.68 47.77
C GLY A 318 -2.24 -29.52 47.97
N GLY A 319 -2.41 -29.07 49.21
CA GLY A 319 -3.34 -27.99 49.59
C GLY A 319 -2.73 -26.59 49.62
N ASP A 320 -1.41 -26.44 49.45
CA ASP A 320 -0.74 -25.14 49.41
C ASP A 320 -0.41 -24.74 47.95
N PRO A 321 -1.05 -23.70 47.40
CA PRO A 321 -0.87 -23.26 46.02
C PRO A 321 0.39 -22.40 45.79
N SER A 322 1.40 -22.48 46.67
CA SER A 322 2.64 -21.74 46.51
C SER A 322 3.36 -22.06 45.19
N ILE A 323 4.05 -21.07 44.63
CA ILE A 323 4.77 -21.24 43.36
C ILE A 323 5.86 -22.32 43.45
N GLN A 324 6.49 -22.46 44.62
CA GLN A 324 7.46 -23.50 44.89
C GLN A 324 6.84 -24.90 44.74
N ASN A 325 5.66 -25.13 45.33
CA ASN A 325 4.94 -26.40 45.23
C ASN A 325 4.35 -26.64 43.83
N ARG A 326 3.92 -25.58 43.14
CA ARG A 326 3.47 -25.65 41.75
C ARG A 326 4.58 -26.12 40.81
N ILE A 327 5.78 -25.55 40.93
CA ILE A 327 6.95 -25.98 40.13
C ILE A 327 7.39 -27.39 40.52
N MET A 328 7.35 -27.76 41.80
CA MET A 328 7.59 -29.16 42.22
C MET A 328 6.57 -30.13 41.64
N GLY A 329 5.30 -29.74 41.55
CA GLY A 329 4.27 -30.54 40.90
C GLY A 329 4.57 -30.75 39.42
N TYR A 330 4.98 -29.70 38.71
CA TYR A 330 5.44 -29.80 37.33
C TYR A 330 6.66 -30.73 37.17
N LEU A 331 7.65 -30.61 38.08
CA LEU A 331 8.82 -31.51 38.08
C LEU A 331 8.42 -32.97 38.25
N ARG A 332 7.44 -33.27 39.09
CA ARG A 332 6.90 -34.63 39.23
C ARG A 332 6.27 -35.10 37.92
N CYS A 333 5.40 -34.31 37.29
CA CYS A 333 4.83 -34.66 35.98
C CYS A 333 5.92 -34.95 34.92
N LYS A 334 7.02 -34.21 34.95
CA LYS A 334 8.07 -34.29 33.91
C LYS A 334 9.09 -35.40 34.15
N PHE A 335 9.61 -35.52 35.37
CA PHE A 335 10.77 -36.36 35.69
C PHE A 335 10.48 -37.50 36.68
N TYR A 336 9.26 -37.59 37.20
CA TYR A 336 8.87 -38.67 38.10
C TYR A 336 7.96 -39.66 37.37
N ARG A 337 8.47 -40.87 37.14
CA ARG A 337 7.72 -41.94 36.45
C ARG A 337 7.87 -43.25 37.22
N SER A 338 6.77 -44.00 37.32
CA SER A 338 6.77 -45.33 37.95
C SER A 338 7.36 -45.36 39.37
N GLY A 339 7.13 -44.29 40.15
CA GLY A 339 7.57 -44.21 41.54
C GLY A 339 9.05 -43.80 41.73
N ARG A 340 9.78 -43.48 40.66
CA ARG A 340 11.20 -43.08 40.72
C ARG A 340 11.45 -41.78 39.97
N TRP A 341 12.42 -41.01 40.45
CA TRP A 341 12.98 -39.87 39.72
C TRP A 341 13.94 -40.37 38.64
N ASN A 342 14.09 -39.59 37.56
CA ASN A 342 15.07 -39.88 36.52
C ASN A 342 16.49 -40.01 37.09
N GLU A 343 17.29 -40.93 36.55
CA GLU A 343 18.62 -41.29 37.08
C GLU A 343 19.65 -40.16 36.91
N ASP A 344 19.40 -39.24 35.98
CA ASP A 344 20.28 -38.09 35.70
C ASP A 344 20.20 -36.97 36.75
N LEU A 345 19.27 -37.06 37.72
CA LEU A 345 19.02 -36.02 38.72
C LEU A 345 19.71 -36.33 40.06
N GLU A 346 20.41 -35.35 40.61
CA GLU A 346 20.97 -35.45 41.96
C GLU A 346 19.87 -35.18 43.00
N LEU A 347 19.61 -36.18 43.85
CA LEU A 347 18.57 -36.11 44.89
C LEU A 347 19.17 -35.70 46.24
N LEU A 348 18.89 -34.46 46.66
CA LEU A 348 19.24 -33.96 47.99
C LEU A 348 18.09 -34.21 48.96
N ARG A 349 18.31 -35.04 49.98
CA ARG A 349 17.26 -35.50 50.93
C ARG A 349 15.98 -36.03 50.21
N GLY A 350 16.17 -36.72 49.08
CA GLY A 350 15.07 -37.31 48.29
C GLY A 350 14.32 -36.34 47.37
N ARG A 351 14.81 -35.09 47.20
CA ARG A 351 14.23 -34.07 46.32
C ARG A 351 15.23 -33.61 45.24
N PRO A 352 14.80 -33.35 43.99
CA PRO A 352 15.66 -32.80 42.94
C PRO A 352 15.81 -31.27 43.08
N VAL A 353 16.59 -30.83 44.07
CA VAL A 353 16.71 -29.41 44.45
C VAL A 353 17.32 -28.55 43.33
N TRP A 354 18.31 -29.06 42.57
CA TRP A 354 18.91 -28.33 41.45
C TRP A 354 17.91 -28.04 40.33
N ALA A 355 17.11 -29.03 39.96
CA ALA A 355 16.03 -28.84 39.00
C ALA A 355 14.98 -27.86 39.54
N HIS A 356 14.63 -27.93 40.82
CA HIS A 356 13.67 -27.01 41.45
C HIS A 356 14.12 -25.55 41.37
N ILE A 357 15.37 -25.26 41.76
CA ILE A 357 15.96 -23.92 41.67
C ILE A 357 16.00 -23.46 40.20
N PHE A 358 16.42 -24.32 39.28
CA PHE A 358 16.48 -23.98 37.85
C PHE A 358 15.12 -23.59 37.29
N PHE A 359 14.06 -24.39 37.54
CA PHE A 359 12.75 -24.06 36.99
C PHE A 359 12.10 -22.84 37.65
N LEU A 360 12.37 -22.57 38.93
CA LEU A 360 11.95 -21.31 39.57
C LEU A 360 12.58 -20.10 38.90
N ILE A 361 13.89 -20.16 38.61
CA ILE A 361 14.60 -19.13 37.84
C ILE A 361 14.06 -19.03 36.41
N ARG A 362 13.78 -20.17 35.75
CA ARG A 362 13.21 -20.23 34.40
C ARG A 362 11.84 -19.56 34.28
N THR A 363 11.09 -19.52 35.38
CA THR A 363 9.79 -18.83 35.49
C THR A 363 9.89 -17.41 36.04
N GLY A 364 11.09 -16.89 36.30
CA GLY A 364 11.30 -15.52 36.80
C GLY A 364 11.17 -15.34 38.32
N HIS A 365 10.94 -16.41 39.06
CA HIS A 365 10.72 -16.42 40.52
C HIS A 365 12.05 -16.56 41.29
N LEU A 366 12.86 -15.49 41.25
CA LEU A 366 14.22 -15.49 41.81
C LEU A 366 14.26 -15.55 43.34
N ARG A 367 13.33 -14.89 44.02
CA ARG A 367 13.29 -14.85 45.49
C ARG A 367 12.91 -16.22 46.04
N GLU A 368 11.92 -16.83 45.42
CA GLU A 368 11.43 -18.14 45.78
C GLU A 368 12.48 -19.22 45.48
N ALA A 369 13.30 -19.05 44.43
CA ALA A 369 14.47 -19.90 44.19
C ALA A 369 15.53 -19.79 45.29
N LEU A 370 15.76 -18.58 45.81
CA LEU A 370 16.67 -18.36 46.94
C LEU A 370 16.13 -18.97 48.23
N ASP A 371 14.82 -18.88 48.48
CA ASP A 371 14.18 -19.48 49.65
C ASP A 371 14.34 -21.01 49.65
N VAL A 372 14.07 -21.67 48.52
CA VAL A 372 14.29 -23.12 48.37
C VAL A 372 15.76 -23.51 48.59
N ALA A 373 16.69 -22.68 48.12
CA ALA A 373 18.11 -22.90 48.35
C ALA A 373 18.49 -22.75 49.83
N ASN A 374 17.91 -21.78 50.55
CA ASN A 374 18.13 -21.58 51.98
C ASN A 374 17.54 -22.72 52.83
N GLU A 375 16.34 -23.22 52.49
CA GLU A 375 15.73 -24.38 53.16
C GLU A 375 16.59 -25.65 53.02
N SER A 376 17.33 -25.74 51.91
CA SER A 376 18.23 -26.85 51.59
C SER A 376 19.72 -26.47 51.73
N ALA A 377 20.07 -25.52 52.62
CA ALA A 377 21.43 -25.02 52.74
C ALA A 377 22.46 -26.12 53.06
N ASP A 378 22.26 -26.91 54.13
CA ASP A 378 23.23 -27.96 54.52
C ASP A 378 23.51 -28.97 53.40
N PRO A 379 22.51 -29.57 52.71
CA PRO A 379 22.79 -30.52 51.64
C PRO A 379 23.40 -29.86 50.40
N ILE A 380 23.05 -28.61 50.08
CA ILE A 380 23.65 -27.88 48.96
C ILE A 380 25.12 -27.57 49.26
N GLU A 381 25.47 -27.07 50.45
CA GLU A 381 26.85 -26.75 50.81
C GLU A 381 27.76 -27.98 50.85
N ARG A 382 27.20 -29.16 51.19
CA ARG A 382 27.91 -30.45 51.11
C ARG A 382 28.15 -30.92 49.69
N SER A 383 27.20 -30.67 48.77
CA SER A 383 27.35 -31.02 47.35
C SER A 383 28.29 -30.04 46.65
N GLU A 384 28.03 -28.74 46.79
CA GLU A 384 28.80 -27.66 46.17
C GLU A 384 29.00 -26.48 47.12
N GLN A 385 30.25 -26.30 47.55
CA GLN A 385 30.61 -25.21 48.45
C GLN A 385 30.41 -23.84 47.79
N TYR A 386 29.96 -22.86 48.59
CA TYR A 386 29.75 -21.47 48.17
C TYR A 386 28.61 -21.21 47.17
N PHE A 387 27.90 -22.22 46.67
CA PHE A 387 26.80 -22.01 45.72
C PHE A 387 25.75 -21.02 46.24
N LEU A 388 25.33 -21.16 47.50
CA LEU A 388 24.34 -20.28 48.11
C LEU A 388 24.81 -18.81 48.15
N SER A 389 26.10 -18.58 48.38
CA SER A 389 26.68 -17.24 48.37
C SER A 389 26.66 -16.61 46.97
N TYR A 390 26.89 -17.41 45.92
CA TYR A 390 26.78 -16.96 44.54
C TYR A 390 25.32 -16.64 44.18
N LEU A 391 24.39 -17.55 44.50
CA LEU A 391 22.98 -17.34 44.21
C LEU A 391 22.43 -16.09 44.92
N LYS A 392 22.76 -15.90 46.20
CA LYS A 392 22.34 -14.71 46.97
C LYS A 392 22.87 -13.42 46.35
N ALA A 393 24.18 -13.34 46.08
CA ALA A 393 24.78 -12.16 45.47
C ALA A 393 24.20 -11.85 44.08
N TRP A 394 23.85 -12.88 43.31
CA TRP A 394 23.25 -12.74 42.00
C TRP A 394 21.79 -12.24 42.06
N VAL A 395 20.98 -12.76 42.99
CA VAL A 395 19.57 -12.37 43.18
C VAL A 395 19.45 -10.94 43.74
N GLU A 396 20.35 -10.53 44.63
CA GLU A 396 20.36 -9.19 45.24
C GLU A 396 20.85 -8.10 44.28
N SER A 397 21.58 -8.47 43.22
CA SER A 397 22.04 -7.53 42.19
C SER A 397 20.90 -7.08 41.26
N SER A 398 20.80 -5.78 40.97
CA SER A 398 19.82 -5.24 40.03
C SER A 398 19.97 -5.81 38.61
N ASP A 399 21.22 -6.06 38.22
CA ASP A 399 21.59 -6.41 36.85
C ASP A 399 21.82 -7.93 36.67
N ARG A 400 21.51 -8.73 37.69
CA ARG A 400 21.77 -10.18 37.74
C ARG A 400 23.23 -10.50 37.40
N ARG A 401 24.15 -9.82 38.09
CA ARG A 401 25.61 -9.88 37.91
C ARG A 401 26.30 -10.28 39.21
N LEU A 402 27.32 -11.12 39.09
CA LEU A 402 28.21 -11.42 40.19
C LEU A 402 29.38 -10.42 40.25
N PRO A 403 29.83 -10.04 41.46
CA PRO A 403 31.11 -9.37 41.65
C PRO A 403 32.26 -10.18 41.04
N LYS A 404 33.23 -9.48 40.42
CA LYS A 404 34.35 -10.10 39.68
C LYS A 404 35.07 -11.20 40.48
N MET A 405 35.37 -10.94 41.75
CA MET A 405 36.03 -11.91 42.64
C MET A 405 35.23 -13.21 42.81
N LEU A 406 33.91 -13.11 43.00
CA LEU A 406 33.04 -14.29 43.13
C LEU A 406 32.90 -15.02 41.78
N ARG A 407 32.86 -14.28 40.68
CA ARG A 407 32.79 -14.84 39.33
C ARG A 407 34.06 -15.62 38.95
N ASP A 408 35.24 -15.08 39.21
CA ASP A 408 36.53 -15.73 38.90
C ASP A 408 36.69 -17.05 39.70
N ARG A 409 36.22 -17.04 40.95
CA ARG A 409 36.15 -18.24 41.78
C ARG A 409 35.18 -19.27 41.20
N LEU A 410 33.96 -18.85 40.86
CA LEU A 410 32.93 -19.70 40.26
C LEU A 410 33.41 -20.31 38.93
N GLN A 411 34.07 -19.53 38.08
CA GLN A 411 34.66 -19.98 36.81
C GLN A 411 35.72 -21.07 37.01
N THR A 412 36.54 -20.91 38.05
CA THR A 412 37.59 -21.89 38.41
C THR A 412 36.95 -23.20 38.85
N THR A 413 36.00 -23.16 39.78
CA THR A 413 35.25 -24.34 40.25
C THR A 413 34.52 -25.05 39.10
N TYR A 414 33.91 -24.27 38.20
CA TYR A 414 33.20 -24.81 37.04
C TYR A 414 34.14 -25.58 36.11
N ASN A 415 35.30 -25.01 35.77
CA ASN A 415 36.27 -25.64 34.87
C ASN A 415 36.96 -26.86 35.49
N SER A 416 37.20 -26.87 36.79
CA SER A 416 37.94 -27.95 37.45
C SER A 416 37.08 -29.15 37.83
N HIS A 417 35.82 -28.95 38.23
CA HIS A 417 35.00 -30.03 38.80
C HIS A 417 33.65 -30.26 38.11
N ILE A 418 33.07 -29.26 37.45
CA ILE A 418 31.69 -29.34 36.93
C ILE A 418 31.66 -29.66 35.42
N LEU A 419 32.53 -29.03 34.62
CA LEU A 419 32.49 -29.10 33.16
C LEU A 419 32.75 -30.51 32.59
N HIS A 420 33.67 -31.26 33.17
CA HIS A 420 34.09 -32.58 32.69
C HIS A 420 33.54 -33.75 33.52
N SER A 421 32.63 -33.48 34.46
CA SER A 421 32.05 -34.54 35.29
C SER A 421 30.96 -35.28 34.52
N PRO A 422 31.12 -36.58 34.22
CA PRO A 422 30.16 -37.34 33.40
C PRO A 422 28.82 -37.57 34.12
N ASN A 423 28.80 -37.48 35.45
CA ASN A 423 27.62 -37.73 36.29
C ASN A 423 27.11 -36.46 37.00
N ALA A 424 27.51 -35.27 36.53
CA ALA A 424 26.99 -34.03 37.11
C ALA A 424 25.52 -33.82 36.71
N ASP A 425 24.71 -33.38 37.67
CA ASP A 425 23.33 -33.01 37.44
C ASP A 425 23.24 -31.93 36.32
N PRO A 426 22.47 -32.14 35.25
CA PRO A 426 22.37 -31.19 34.15
C PRO A 426 21.89 -29.79 34.56
N PHE A 427 21.01 -29.71 35.55
CA PHE A 427 20.46 -28.44 36.05
C PHE A 427 21.49 -27.70 36.90
N LYS A 428 22.32 -28.43 37.65
CA LYS A 428 23.47 -27.86 38.34
C LYS A 428 24.45 -27.24 37.35
N VAL A 429 24.83 -27.95 36.28
CA VAL A 429 25.71 -27.40 35.22
C VAL A 429 25.09 -26.14 34.60
N ALA A 430 23.78 -26.15 34.32
CA ALA A 430 23.06 -25.01 33.76
C ALA A 430 23.02 -23.80 34.70
N LEU A 431 22.82 -24.01 36.00
CA LEU A 431 22.76 -22.95 37.02
C LEU A 431 24.11 -22.24 37.17
N PHE A 432 25.20 -22.99 37.31
CA PHE A 432 26.54 -22.39 37.41
C PHE A 432 26.89 -21.57 36.18
N LYS A 433 26.55 -22.09 35.00
CA LYS A 433 26.77 -21.39 33.73
C LYS A 433 25.95 -20.11 33.62
N LEU A 434 24.68 -20.14 34.02
CA LEU A 434 23.78 -19.00 33.99
C LEU A 434 24.21 -17.90 34.97
N ILE A 435 24.44 -18.27 36.24
CA ILE A 435 24.79 -17.34 37.32
C ILE A 435 26.17 -16.69 37.06
N GLY A 436 27.14 -17.48 36.60
CA GLY A 436 28.49 -16.99 36.29
C GLY A 436 28.66 -16.34 34.91
N ARG A 437 27.65 -16.45 34.03
CA ARG A 437 27.73 -16.12 32.60
C ARG A 437 28.98 -16.76 31.94
N LEU A 438 29.20 -18.03 32.24
CA LEU A 438 30.41 -18.76 31.83
C LEU A 438 30.29 -19.31 30.40
N ASP A 439 31.42 -19.40 29.71
CA ASP A 439 31.53 -19.90 28.33
C ASP A 439 30.44 -19.33 27.38
N PRO A 440 30.56 -18.02 27.03
CA PRO A 440 29.59 -17.34 26.17
C PRO A 440 29.56 -17.90 24.74
N THR A 441 30.54 -18.71 24.34
CA THR A 441 30.62 -19.29 23.00
C THR A 441 29.81 -20.58 22.87
N ARG A 442 29.73 -21.40 23.93
CA ARG A 442 28.98 -22.66 23.92
C ARG A 442 27.88 -22.64 24.95
N ARG A 443 26.87 -21.79 24.79
CA ARG A 443 25.87 -21.55 25.86
C ARG A 443 24.90 -22.71 26.14
N ALA A 444 24.80 -23.75 25.30
CA ALA A 444 23.81 -24.82 25.48
C ALA A 444 24.20 -25.91 26.50
N VAL A 445 23.22 -26.38 27.27
CA VAL A 445 23.29 -27.60 28.10
C VAL A 445 22.18 -28.54 27.63
N ARG A 446 22.53 -29.53 26.79
CA ARG A 446 21.55 -30.30 25.98
C ARG A 446 20.49 -31.07 26.79
N SER A 447 20.80 -31.47 28.03
CA SER A 447 19.87 -32.21 28.88
C SER A 447 18.89 -31.30 29.65
N ALA A 448 19.30 -30.06 29.99
CA ALA A 448 18.44 -29.08 30.66
C ALA A 448 17.63 -28.21 29.67
N ILE A 449 18.18 -27.95 28.48
CA ILE A 449 17.63 -27.05 27.46
C ILE A 449 17.09 -27.90 26.30
N VAL A 450 15.80 -28.20 26.33
CA VAL A 450 15.16 -29.15 25.39
C VAL A 450 14.45 -28.45 24.23
N THR A 451 13.82 -27.29 24.47
CA THR A 451 13.07 -26.57 23.44
C THR A 451 13.84 -25.38 22.87
N ALA A 452 13.40 -24.88 21.71
CA ALA A 452 13.97 -23.68 21.10
C ALA A 452 13.73 -22.45 21.98
N GLU A 453 12.56 -22.35 22.61
CA GLU A 453 12.20 -21.27 23.54
C GLU A 453 13.08 -21.28 24.79
N ASP A 454 13.37 -22.47 25.34
CA ASP A 454 14.30 -22.62 26.47
C ASP A 454 15.71 -22.22 26.08
N TRP A 455 16.14 -22.55 24.85
CA TRP A 455 17.44 -22.12 24.35
C TRP A 455 17.50 -20.59 24.21
N ILE A 456 16.50 -19.97 23.60
CA ILE A 456 16.43 -18.50 23.43
C ILE A 456 16.39 -17.80 24.79
N TRP A 457 15.58 -18.30 25.74
CA TRP A 457 15.54 -17.76 27.10
C TRP A 457 16.92 -17.82 27.76
N PHE A 458 17.61 -18.96 27.65
CA PHE A 458 18.95 -19.14 28.21
C PHE A 458 19.97 -18.20 27.56
N GLN A 459 19.88 -18.00 26.24
CA GLN A 459 20.73 -17.03 25.54
C GLN A 459 20.52 -15.62 26.06
N LEU A 460 19.26 -15.18 26.17
CA LEU A 460 18.87 -13.85 26.63
C LEU A 460 19.24 -13.61 28.10
N ALA A 461 19.09 -14.62 28.95
CA ALA A 461 19.44 -14.53 30.35
C ALA A 461 20.96 -14.41 30.61
N MET A 462 21.79 -14.78 29.62
CA MET A 462 23.25 -14.63 29.63
C MET A 462 23.77 -13.42 28.83
N VAL A 463 22.88 -12.59 28.26
CA VAL A 463 23.30 -11.39 27.50
C VAL A 463 24.01 -10.40 28.44
N ASP A 464 25.16 -9.90 27.99
CA ASP A 464 25.94 -8.90 28.69
C ASP A 464 26.38 -7.81 27.71
N GLU A 465 25.80 -6.62 27.83
CA GLU A 465 26.13 -5.48 26.97
C GLU A 465 27.47 -4.81 27.31
N GLU A 466 28.07 -5.06 28.48
CA GLU A 466 29.32 -4.42 28.90
C GLU A 466 30.57 -5.23 28.49
N GLU A 467 30.47 -6.56 28.48
CA GLU A 467 31.61 -7.47 28.24
C GLU A 467 31.65 -8.05 26.81
N GLY A 468 31.03 -7.36 25.84
CA GLY A 468 31.04 -7.72 24.42
C GLY A 468 29.98 -8.74 24.01
N ASN A 469 29.52 -9.59 24.93
CA ASN A 469 28.52 -10.66 24.69
C ASN A 469 27.06 -10.14 24.63
N GLY A 470 26.85 -9.05 23.89
CA GLY A 470 25.61 -8.28 23.86
C GLY A 470 24.52 -8.88 22.97
N LEU A 471 23.37 -8.21 22.94
CA LEU A 471 22.21 -8.58 22.13
C LEU A 471 22.53 -8.59 20.63
N ARG A 472 23.45 -7.72 20.18
CA ARG A 472 23.89 -7.64 18.77
C ARG A 472 24.63 -8.90 18.32
N GLU A 473 25.45 -9.49 19.19
CA GLU A 473 26.13 -10.75 18.88
C GLU A 473 25.15 -11.91 18.85
N LEU A 474 24.20 -11.94 19.78
CA LEU A 474 23.12 -12.92 19.78
C LEU A 474 22.28 -12.82 18.48
N GLY A 475 21.99 -11.61 18.01
CA GLY A 475 21.33 -11.37 16.72
C GLY A 475 22.08 -11.99 15.55
N LYS A 476 23.40 -11.77 15.45
CA LYS A 476 24.24 -12.38 14.39
C LYS A 476 24.25 -13.91 14.46
N VAL A 477 24.26 -14.48 15.67
CA VAL A 477 24.20 -15.93 15.88
C VAL A 477 22.85 -16.48 15.36
N LEU A 478 21.75 -15.81 15.68
CA LEU A 478 20.41 -16.18 15.21
C LEU A 478 20.26 -16.07 13.69
N GLU A 479 20.84 -15.03 13.09
CA GLU A 479 20.91 -14.87 11.62
C GLU A 479 21.75 -15.98 10.97
N GLY A 480 22.88 -16.35 11.59
CA GLY A 480 23.76 -17.41 11.09
C GLY A 480 23.12 -18.80 11.07
N TYR A 481 22.20 -19.09 12.00
CA TYR A 481 21.43 -20.34 11.98
C TYR A 481 20.37 -20.37 10.86
N GLY A 482 19.75 -19.21 10.56
CA GLY A 482 18.74 -19.05 9.52
C GLY A 482 17.39 -19.72 9.82
N GLU A 483 16.42 -19.50 8.92
CA GLU A 483 15.03 -19.97 9.08
C GLU A 483 14.91 -21.49 9.16
N LYS A 484 15.67 -22.22 8.34
CA LYS A 484 15.65 -23.70 8.27
C LYS A 484 15.98 -24.40 9.59
N HIS A 485 16.74 -23.75 10.48
CA HIS A 485 17.11 -24.33 11.77
C HIS A 485 15.97 -24.31 12.79
N PHE A 486 15.08 -23.32 12.69
CA PHE A 486 13.96 -23.11 13.61
C PHE A 486 12.61 -23.55 13.03
N GLU A 487 12.54 -23.77 11.72
CA GLU A 487 11.37 -24.35 11.08
C GLU A 487 11.21 -25.83 11.42
N GLY A 488 10.14 -26.16 12.14
CA GLY A 488 9.70 -27.53 12.32
C GLY A 488 8.56 -27.90 11.35
N THR A 489 8.38 -29.20 11.11
CA THR A 489 7.31 -29.74 10.24
C THR A 489 5.88 -29.57 10.80
N GLY A 490 5.73 -29.07 12.03
CA GLY A 490 4.43 -28.86 12.68
C GLY A 490 3.89 -27.43 12.54
N PRO A 491 2.55 -27.23 12.53
CA PRO A 491 1.92 -25.92 12.37
C PRO A 491 2.31 -24.91 13.45
N GLY A 492 2.65 -25.35 14.66
CA GLY A 492 3.13 -24.48 15.75
C GLY A 492 4.59 -24.04 15.65
N ARG A 493 5.40 -24.69 14.80
CA ARG A 493 6.83 -24.37 14.59
C ARG A 493 7.11 -23.65 13.27
N ARG A 494 6.12 -23.57 12.38
CA ARG A 494 6.20 -22.76 11.15
C ARG A 494 6.30 -21.27 11.49
N GLY A 495 7.20 -20.55 10.86
CA GLY A 495 7.46 -19.12 11.16
C GLY A 495 8.00 -18.86 12.56
N MET A 496 8.51 -19.86 13.28
CA MET A 496 9.13 -19.66 14.60
C MET A 496 10.33 -18.72 14.52
N TRP A 497 11.19 -18.85 13.50
CA TRP A 497 12.32 -17.95 13.29
C TRP A 497 11.88 -16.49 13.15
N ALA A 498 10.91 -16.24 12.27
CA ALA A 498 10.36 -14.91 12.03
C ALA A 498 9.69 -14.32 13.28
N ARG A 499 9.01 -15.16 14.09
CA ARG A 499 8.41 -14.78 15.36
C ARG A 499 9.44 -14.47 16.45
N VAL A 500 10.53 -15.23 16.52
CA VAL A 500 11.60 -15.05 17.50
C VAL A 500 12.39 -13.77 17.22
N LEU A 501 12.68 -13.50 15.94
CA LEU A 501 13.39 -12.29 15.53
C LEU A 501 12.49 -11.06 15.38
N MET A 502 11.17 -11.22 15.52
CA MET A 502 10.19 -10.18 15.14
C MET A 502 10.43 -9.66 13.71
N ALA A 503 10.90 -10.54 12.81
CA ALA A 503 11.30 -10.20 11.46
C ALA A 503 10.06 -10.02 10.58
N VAL A 504 9.56 -8.78 10.52
CA VAL A 504 8.34 -8.40 9.77
C VAL A 504 8.37 -8.88 8.33
N ALA A 505 9.51 -8.75 7.64
CA ALA A 505 9.65 -9.18 6.25
C ALA A 505 9.40 -10.69 6.09
N ALA A 506 10.00 -11.52 6.95
CA ALA A 506 9.79 -12.96 6.95
C ALA A 506 8.35 -13.33 7.35
N LEU A 507 7.74 -12.62 8.31
CA LEU A 507 6.32 -12.83 8.66
C LEU A 507 5.37 -12.52 7.50
N TYR A 508 5.69 -11.51 6.68
CA TYR A 508 4.87 -11.10 5.54
C TYR A 508 4.87 -12.12 4.39
N GLU A 509 5.95 -12.88 4.23
CA GLU A 509 6.06 -13.95 3.24
C GLU A 509 5.10 -15.11 3.55
N HIS A 510 4.81 -15.35 4.84
CA HIS A 510 3.84 -16.36 5.26
C HIS A 510 2.40 -15.83 5.09
N PRO A 511 1.54 -16.48 4.27
CA PRO A 511 0.21 -15.96 3.94
C PRO A 511 -0.72 -15.87 5.16
N ASP A 512 -0.53 -16.76 6.14
CA ASP A 512 -1.37 -16.82 7.36
C ASP A 512 -1.14 -15.64 8.32
N HIS A 513 0.06 -15.03 8.26
CA HIS A 513 0.51 -13.96 9.16
C HIS A 513 0.66 -12.62 8.46
N ARG A 514 0.28 -12.51 7.19
CA ARG A 514 0.47 -11.29 6.40
C ARG A 514 -0.24 -10.08 6.99
N ILE A 515 -1.46 -10.27 7.53
CA ILE A 515 -2.23 -9.20 8.18
C ILE A 515 -1.45 -8.74 9.42
N GLU A 516 -1.04 -9.67 10.27
CA GLU A 516 -0.34 -9.35 11.52
C GLU A 516 1.03 -8.74 11.27
N ALA A 517 1.76 -9.16 10.24
CA ALA A 517 3.04 -8.58 9.85
C ALA A 517 2.92 -7.06 9.60
N VAL A 518 1.87 -6.63 8.89
CA VAL A 518 1.61 -5.20 8.62
C VAL A 518 1.32 -4.46 9.92
N HIS A 519 0.50 -5.01 10.81
CA HIS A 519 0.13 -4.36 12.07
C HIS A 519 1.28 -4.32 13.08
N ILE A 520 2.11 -5.37 13.13
CA ILE A 520 3.35 -5.38 13.91
C ILE A 520 4.33 -4.32 13.35
N ALA A 521 4.43 -4.17 12.02
CA ALA A 521 5.24 -3.11 11.42
C ALA A 521 4.79 -1.72 11.86
N VAL A 522 3.47 -1.46 11.85
CA VAL A 522 2.89 -0.20 12.31
C VAL A 522 3.14 0.00 13.81
N ALA A 523 3.00 -1.03 14.64
CA ALA A 523 3.30 -0.94 16.06
C ALA A 523 4.79 -0.63 16.32
N LEU A 524 5.71 -1.31 15.63
CA LEU A 524 7.15 -1.02 15.72
C LEU A 524 7.49 0.39 15.25
N ALA A 525 6.82 0.88 14.19
CA ALA A 525 6.94 2.25 13.72
C ALA A 525 6.40 3.27 14.75
N TYR A 526 5.29 2.95 15.44
CA TYR A 526 4.72 3.78 16.49
C TYR A 526 5.67 3.98 17.66
N TYR A 527 6.35 2.94 18.14
CA TYR A 527 7.32 3.07 19.24
C TYR A 527 8.71 3.57 18.82
N GLY A 528 9.02 3.55 17.53
CA GLY A 528 10.35 3.91 17.02
C GLY A 528 11.39 2.80 17.01
N LEU A 529 10.93 1.55 16.88
CA LEU A 529 11.76 0.35 16.78
C LEU A 529 11.94 -0.13 15.33
N LEU A 530 11.61 0.72 14.35
CA LEU A 530 11.70 0.41 12.93
C LEU A 530 12.52 1.46 12.19
N ARG A 531 13.50 1.02 11.40
CA ARG A 531 14.23 1.85 10.43
C ARG A 531 13.58 1.74 9.06
N VAL A 532 13.32 2.89 8.43
CA VAL A 532 12.77 2.96 7.07
C VAL A 532 13.86 3.40 6.08
N PRO A 533 13.93 2.85 4.85
CA PRO A 533 14.93 3.27 3.87
C PRO A 533 14.61 4.67 3.31
N SER A 534 15.64 5.38 2.83
CA SER A 534 15.43 6.56 1.98
C SER A 534 14.89 6.15 0.61
N THR A 535 14.37 7.09 -0.16
CA THR A 535 13.88 6.86 -1.53
C THR A 535 14.98 6.34 -2.45
N SER A 536 16.24 6.73 -2.22
CA SER A 536 17.39 6.22 -2.97
C SER A 536 17.78 4.79 -2.58
N GLU A 537 17.53 4.40 -1.32
CA GLU A 537 17.82 3.05 -0.81
C GLU A 537 16.64 2.08 -1.07
N ALA A 538 15.42 2.61 -1.20
CA ALA A 538 14.20 1.83 -1.28
C ALA A 538 14.13 1.02 -2.59
N SER A 539 13.94 -0.29 -2.46
CA SER A 539 13.53 -1.15 -3.57
C SER A 539 12.05 -0.91 -3.89
N GLN A 540 11.70 -0.97 -5.18
CA GLN A 540 10.31 -0.93 -5.63
C GLN A 540 9.61 -2.30 -5.44
N VAL A 541 10.40 -3.37 -5.30
CA VAL A 541 9.89 -4.76 -5.26
C VAL A 541 10.08 -5.38 -3.88
N ASP A 542 11.20 -5.12 -3.22
CA ASP A 542 11.52 -5.77 -1.95
C ASP A 542 11.10 -4.92 -0.77
N ILE A 543 10.45 -5.56 0.20
CA ILE A 543 10.00 -4.90 1.43
C ILE A 543 11.18 -4.69 2.39
N LEU A 544 12.20 -5.56 2.31
CA LEU A 544 13.43 -5.44 3.10
C LEU A 544 14.57 -4.95 2.22
N THR A 545 15.22 -3.88 2.66
CA THR A 545 16.45 -3.37 2.05
C THR A 545 17.62 -3.67 2.98
N SER A 546 18.61 -4.39 2.46
CA SER A 546 19.85 -4.69 3.17
C SER A 546 21.04 -4.14 2.38
N MET A 547 21.75 -3.18 2.96
CA MET A 547 22.92 -2.54 2.37
C MET A 547 24.19 -2.94 3.13
N PRO A 548 25.34 -3.11 2.46
CA PRO A 548 26.60 -3.34 3.14
C PRO A 548 26.91 -2.21 4.13
N PHE A 549 27.36 -2.55 5.34
CA PHE A 549 27.77 -1.60 6.39
C PHE A 549 26.67 -0.70 6.97
N GLN A 550 25.39 -0.99 6.69
CA GLN A 550 24.25 -0.32 7.31
C GLN A 550 23.28 -1.35 7.93
N PRO A 551 22.55 -0.98 8.99
CA PRO A 551 21.50 -1.83 9.51
C PRO A 551 20.37 -2.00 8.48
N PRO A 552 19.72 -3.17 8.43
CA PRO A 552 18.61 -3.42 7.53
C PRO A 552 17.47 -2.41 7.74
N ALA A 553 16.76 -2.08 6.67
CA ALA A 553 15.60 -1.19 6.71
C ALA A 553 14.37 -1.85 6.08
N LEU A 554 13.21 -1.57 6.67
CA LEU A 554 11.92 -2.05 6.18
C LEU A 554 11.20 -0.93 5.45
N ASN A 555 10.83 -1.17 4.20
CA ASN A 555 10.03 -0.26 3.40
C ASN A 555 8.55 -0.29 3.85
N LEU A 556 8.25 0.42 4.94
CA LEU A 556 6.92 0.53 5.53
C LEU A 556 5.89 1.07 4.52
N ALA A 557 6.30 2.04 3.70
CA ALA A 557 5.47 2.64 2.66
C ALA A 557 5.03 1.61 1.62
N LEU A 558 5.97 0.80 1.09
CA LEU A 558 5.65 -0.28 0.15
C LEU A 558 4.78 -1.37 0.78
N LEU A 559 5.06 -1.73 2.03
CA LEU A 559 4.28 -2.71 2.79
C LEU A 559 2.82 -2.29 2.91
N ILE A 560 2.57 -1.04 3.33
CA ILE A 560 1.23 -0.48 3.46
C ILE A 560 0.54 -0.36 2.10
N THR A 561 1.22 0.15 1.08
CA THR A 561 0.66 0.28 -0.28
C THR A 561 0.22 -1.09 -0.82
N ARG A 562 1.02 -2.15 -0.62
CA ARG A 562 0.65 -3.52 -1.02
C ARG A 562 -0.55 -4.05 -0.26
N TYR A 563 -0.61 -3.75 1.03
CA TYR A 563 -1.69 -4.21 1.90
C TYR A 563 -3.04 -3.57 1.56
N ILE A 564 -3.07 -2.26 1.29
CA ILE A 564 -4.32 -1.54 1.02
C ILE A 564 -4.84 -1.68 -0.42
N LYS A 565 -3.96 -2.01 -1.38
CA LYS A 565 -4.30 -2.11 -2.81
C LYS A 565 -5.59 -2.89 -3.12
N PRO A 566 -5.90 -4.03 -2.46
CA PRO A 566 -7.12 -4.80 -2.75
C PRO A 566 -8.42 -4.11 -2.35
N PHE A 567 -8.40 -3.22 -1.33
CA PHE A 567 -9.60 -2.60 -0.79
C PHE A 567 -9.62 -1.08 -0.89
N MET A 568 -8.56 -0.43 -1.39
CA MET A 568 -8.52 1.02 -1.53
C MET A 568 -9.60 1.59 -2.46
N THR A 569 -10.12 0.78 -3.39
CA THR A 569 -11.22 1.16 -4.29
C THR A 569 -12.60 0.91 -3.68
N SER A 570 -12.77 -0.18 -2.92
CA SER A 570 -14.05 -0.51 -2.27
C SER A 570 -14.27 0.26 -0.97
N GLU A 571 -13.21 0.46 -0.20
CA GLU A 571 -13.21 1.02 1.15
C GLU A 571 -12.07 2.04 1.31
N PRO A 572 -12.25 3.26 0.78
CA PRO A 572 -11.18 4.26 0.81
C PRO A 572 -10.96 4.84 2.21
N LYS A 573 -11.98 4.87 3.08
CA LYS A 573 -11.87 5.40 4.47
C LYS A 573 -10.87 4.60 5.31
N PRO A 574 -10.98 3.25 5.44
CA PRO A 574 -9.95 2.44 6.08
C PRO A 574 -8.58 2.56 5.41
N ALA A 575 -8.51 2.60 4.06
CA ALA A 575 -7.24 2.68 3.34
C ALA A 575 -6.44 3.94 3.69
N VAL A 576 -7.12 5.07 3.84
CA VAL A 576 -6.52 6.35 4.28
C VAL A 576 -5.95 6.25 5.70
N GLN A 577 -6.62 5.55 6.62
CA GLN A 577 -6.11 5.36 8.00
C GLN A 577 -4.75 4.65 8.02
N TYR A 578 -4.52 3.70 7.11
CA TYR A 578 -3.21 3.08 6.95
C TYR A 578 -2.18 4.02 6.31
N ALA A 579 -2.58 4.91 5.39
CA ALA A 579 -1.68 5.90 4.81
C ALA A 579 -1.10 6.84 5.88
N TYR A 580 -1.88 7.20 6.91
CA TYR A 580 -1.42 7.98 8.07
C TYR A 580 -0.38 7.28 8.94
N CYS A 581 -0.23 5.96 8.84
CA CYS A 581 0.80 5.24 9.56
C CYS A 581 2.18 5.40 8.92
N ILE A 582 2.27 5.81 7.64
CA ILE A 582 3.56 6.05 6.96
C ILE A 582 4.27 7.27 7.57
N SER A 583 3.51 8.29 7.99
CA SER A 583 4.07 9.50 8.63
C SER A 583 4.56 9.26 10.07
N LEU A 584 4.39 8.07 10.65
CA LEU A 584 4.97 7.75 11.96
C LEU A 584 6.48 7.97 11.97
N SER A 585 7.18 7.66 10.87
CA SER A 585 8.64 7.79 10.76
C SER A 585 9.12 9.19 10.33
N HIS A 586 8.34 10.25 10.55
CA HIS A 586 8.68 11.63 10.17
C HIS A 586 9.92 12.19 10.90
N ASP A 587 10.28 11.60 12.04
CA ASP A 587 11.38 11.99 12.91
C ASP A 587 12.75 11.47 12.44
N GLN A 588 12.77 10.54 11.46
CA GLN A 588 14.01 9.95 10.99
C GLN A 588 14.89 10.98 10.25
N GLU A 589 16.17 11.05 10.67
CA GLU A 589 17.16 11.99 10.16
C GLU A 589 17.50 11.78 8.67
N LYS A 590 18.33 12.67 8.10
CA LYS A 590 18.81 12.63 6.71
C LYS A 590 17.69 12.75 5.66
N ASN A 591 16.71 13.62 5.90
CA ASN A 591 15.54 13.86 5.06
C ASN A 591 14.59 12.66 4.85
N VAL A 592 14.91 11.46 5.37
CA VAL A 592 14.05 10.28 5.23
C VAL A 592 12.66 10.54 5.80
N GLY A 593 12.57 11.20 6.96
CA GLY A 593 11.27 11.55 7.55
C GLY A 593 10.41 12.44 6.65
N LYS A 594 11.01 13.40 5.93
CA LYS A 594 10.28 14.25 4.97
C LYS A 594 9.79 13.44 3.78
N GLU A 595 10.65 12.57 3.24
CA GLU A 595 10.28 11.67 2.14
C GLU A 595 9.11 10.74 2.51
N GLN A 596 9.09 10.21 3.74
CA GLN A 596 7.97 9.39 4.22
C GLN A 596 6.67 10.18 4.30
N VAL A 597 6.72 11.42 4.79
CA VAL A 597 5.55 12.31 4.84
C VAL A 597 5.06 12.64 3.43
N ASP A 598 5.96 12.92 2.49
CA ASP A 598 5.59 13.20 1.10
C ASP A 598 5.02 11.97 0.40
N TYR A 599 5.53 10.78 0.69
CA TYR A 599 4.95 9.53 0.23
C TYR A 599 3.56 9.28 0.82
N ALA A 600 3.35 9.55 2.11
CA ALA A 600 2.03 9.43 2.74
C ALA A 600 0.99 10.36 2.08
N ARG A 601 1.40 11.60 1.75
CA ARG A 601 0.57 12.57 1.03
C ARG A 601 0.28 12.12 -0.40
N GLU A 602 1.27 11.60 -1.13
CA GLU A 602 1.09 11.00 -2.46
C GLU A 602 0.15 9.79 -2.42
N LEU A 603 0.32 8.88 -1.47
CA LEU A 603 -0.55 7.71 -1.33
C LEU A 603 -1.99 8.12 -1.01
N THR A 604 -2.18 9.12 -0.15
CA THR A 604 -3.51 9.69 0.15
C THR A 604 -4.17 10.24 -1.11
N ARG A 605 -3.42 10.99 -1.95
CA ARG A 605 -3.91 11.48 -3.25
C ARG A 605 -4.31 10.32 -4.18
N ARG A 606 -3.50 9.27 -4.26
CA ARG A 606 -3.82 8.07 -5.07
C ARG A 606 -5.07 7.34 -4.58
N ILE A 607 -5.30 7.26 -3.27
CA ILE A 607 -6.52 6.66 -2.71
C ILE A 607 -7.75 7.48 -3.10
N ILE A 608 -7.66 8.82 -3.02
CA ILE A 608 -8.74 9.73 -3.44
C ILE A 608 -9.07 9.53 -4.92
N VAL A 609 -8.05 9.47 -5.79
CA VAL A 609 -8.22 9.30 -7.24
C VAL A 609 -8.75 7.91 -7.61
N ALA A 610 -8.33 6.87 -6.88
CA ALA A 610 -8.74 5.49 -7.14
C ALA A 610 -10.19 5.20 -6.75
N ALA A 611 -10.75 5.96 -5.79
CA ALA A 611 -12.10 5.76 -5.30
C ALA A 611 -13.15 6.05 -6.40
N PRO A 612 -13.97 5.06 -6.81
CA PRO A 612 -15.02 5.27 -7.82
C PRO A 612 -16.19 6.09 -7.27
N ALA A 613 -16.47 5.98 -5.96
CA ALA A 613 -17.49 6.71 -5.23
C ALA A 613 -17.03 6.99 -3.80
N GLY A 614 -17.60 7.99 -3.13
CA GLY A 614 -17.30 8.31 -1.73
C GLY A 614 -15.99 9.07 -1.50
N TRP A 615 -15.30 9.53 -2.55
CA TRP A 615 -14.15 10.45 -2.41
C TRP A 615 -14.57 11.80 -1.80
N GLU A 616 -15.84 12.21 -1.96
CA GLU A 616 -16.41 13.40 -1.33
C GLU A 616 -16.43 13.32 0.20
N ASP A 617 -16.60 12.12 0.78
CA ASP A 617 -16.51 11.93 2.23
C ASP A 617 -15.06 12.04 2.72
N LEU A 618 -14.07 11.75 1.87
CA LEU A 618 -12.65 11.81 2.21
C LEU A 618 -12.17 13.26 2.20
N VAL A 619 -12.43 13.97 1.11
CA VAL A 619 -11.88 15.32 0.88
C VAL A 619 -12.80 16.42 1.41
N GLY A 620 -14.09 16.10 1.59
CA GLY A 620 -15.14 17.06 1.86
C GLY A 620 -15.79 17.54 0.57
N GLY A 621 -16.85 18.32 0.73
CA GLY A 621 -17.65 18.75 -0.39
C GLY A 621 -18.42 20.03 -0.10
N LEU A 622 -19.23 20.42 -1.08
CA LEU A 622 -20.13 21.57 -0.98
C LEU A 622 -21.55 21.04 -0.93
N ARG A 623 -22.31 21.44 0.08
CA ARG A 623 -23.75 21.19 0.15
C ARG A 623 -24.48 22.01 -0.92
N PRO A 624 -25.73 21.66 -1.27
CA PRO A 624 -26.54 22.41 -2.24
C PRO A 624 -26.76 23.89 -1.88
N ASP A 625 -26.68 24.22 -0.58
CA ASP A 625 -26.74 25.58 -0.04
C ASP A 625 -25.43 26.38 -0.25
N GLY A 626 -24.35 25.73 -0.70
CA GLY A 626 -23.02 26.31 -0.85
C GLY A 626 -22.15 26.23 0.39
N THR A 627 -22.64 25.63 1.48
CA THR A 627 -21.83 25.44 2.70
C THR A 627 -20.85 24.28 2.50
N ARG A 628 -19.59 24.51 2.87
CA ARG A 628 -18.55 23.48 2.81
C ARG A 628 -18.67 22.57 4.02
N TYR A 629 -18.55 21.26 3.82
CA TYR A 629 -18.33 20.30 4.89
C TYR A 629 -16.93 19.70 4.79
N SER A 630 -16.30 19.48 5.94
CA SER A 630 -14.96 18.91 6.05
C SER A 630 -15.02 17.39 5.86
N GLY A 631 -14.11 16.87 5.05
CA GLY A 631 -13.93 15.43 4.87
C GLY A 631 -13.04 14.82 5.95
N VAL A 632 -12.99 13.48 5.98
CA VAL A 632 -12.13 12.74 6.93
C VAL A 632 -10.67 13.16 6.82
N VAL A 633 -10.16 13.38 5.61
CA VAL A 633 -8.74 13.75 5.39
C VAL A 633 -8.44 15.17 5.85
N GLU A 634 -9.41 16.09 5.75
CA GLU A 634 -9.25 17.45 6.26
C GLU A 634 -9.30 17.47 7.80
N HIS A 635 -10.17 16.68 8.42
CA HIS A 635 -10.15 16.50 9.88
C HIS A 635 -8.84 15.89 10.37
N ASP A 636 -8.34 14.88 9.67
CA ASP A 636 -7.12 14.13 10.03
C ASP A 636 -5.82 14.81 9.53
N MET A 637 -5.89 16.08 9.09
CA MET A 637 -4.77 16.84 8.55
C MET A 637 -3.49 16.87 9.41
N PRO A 638 -3.54 16.89 10.76
CA PRO A 638 -2.33 16.90 11.58
C PRO A 638 -1.49 15.62 11.41
N LEU A 639 -2.12 14.47 11.11
CA LEU A 639 -1.43 13.19 10.88
C LEU A 639 -0.59 13.20 9.59
N LEU A 640 -0.93 14.07 8.64
CA LEU A 640 -0.16 14.29 7.39
C LEU A 640 0.86 15.43 7.51
N HIS A 641 1.09 15.94 8.74
CA HIS A 641 1.94 17.08 9.02
C HIS A 641 1.54 18.33 8.21
N LEU A 642 0.24 18.56 8.04
CA LEU A 642 -0.31 19.77 7.45
C LEU A 642 -0.79 20.68 8.57
N LYS A 643 -0.43 21.97 8.51
CA LYS A 643 -0.71 22.92 9.61
C LYS A 643 -1.93 23.79 9.33
N SER A 644 -2.22 24.05 8.06
CA SER A 644 -3.32 24.93 7.66
C SER A 644 -4.25 24.28 6.63
N ALA A 645 -5.50 24.76 6.60
CA ALA A 645 -6.47 24.36 5.59
C ALA A 645 -6.05 24.80 4.17
N GLU A 646 -5.21 25.84 4.07
CA GLU A 646 -4.63 26.29 2.79
C GLU A 646 -3.59 25.29 2.28
N GLU A 647 -2.67 24.84 3.15
CA GLU A 647 -1.71 23.79 2.83
C GLU A 647 -2.40 22.50 2.41
N TYR A 648 -3.51 22.13 3.07
CA TYR A 648 -4.32 20.99 2.67
C TYR A 648 -4.86 21.12 1.23
N ARG A 649 -5.38 22.30 0.88
CA ARG A 649 -5.92 22.56 -0.47
C ARG A 649 -4.83 22.52 -1.53
N ASP A 650 -3.65 23.08 -1.26
CA ASP A 650 -2.57 23.16 -2.23
C ASP A 650 -1.77 21.86 -2.37
N ILE A 651 -1.59 21.09 -1.29
CA ILE A 651 -0.75 19.87 -1.28
C ILE A 651 -1.58 18.62 -1.59
N ILE A 652 -2.83 18.54 -1.15
CA ILE A 652 -3.67 17.35 -1.32
C ILE A 652 -4.72 17.55 -2.42
N VAL A 653 -5.59 18.56 -2.28
CA VAL A 653 -6.78 18.71 -3.13
C VAL A 653 -6.42 19.08 -4.56
N LEU A 654 -5.57 20.09 -4.75
CA LEU A 654 -5.17 20.57 -6.07
C LEU A 654 -4.42 19.50 -6.89
N PRO A 655 -3.39 18.81 -6.34
CA PRO A 655 -2.71 17.76 -7.10
C PRO A 655 -3.58 16.52 -7.30
N ALA A 656 -4.51 16.21 -6.38
CA ALA A 656 -5.49 15.15 -6.62
C ALA A 656 -6.42 15.48 -7.81
N ALA A 657 -6.83 16.74 -7.96
CA ALA A 657 -7.61 17.18 -9.12
C ALA A 657 -6.84 17.00 -10.44
N GLN A 658 -5.55 17.34 -10.46
CA GLN A 658 -4.66 17.15 -11.62
C GLN A 658 -4.49 15.66 -11.97
N LEU A 659 -4.36 14.79 -10.96
CA LEU A 659 -4.30 13.34 -11.18
C LEU A 659 -5.61 12.81 -11.75
N CYS A 660 -6.77 13.26 -11.26
CA CYS A 660 -8.07 12.90 -11.84
C CYS A 660 -8.19 13.38 -13.30
N GLU A 661 -7.64 14.55 -13.64
CA GLU A 661 -7.63 15.05 -15.01
C GLU A 661 -6.76 14.18 -15.94
N ASN A 662 -5.59 13.73 -15.47
CA ASN A 662 -4.73 12.80 -16.20
C ASN A 662 -5.36 11.41 -16.38
N ASP A 663 -6.13 10.95 -15.40
CA ASP A 663 -6.88 9.67 -15.44
C ASP A 663 -8.22 9.78 -16.21
N HIS A 664 -8.48 10.90 -16.90
CA HIS A 664 -9.72 11.18 -17.63
C HIS A 664 -11.01 11.16 -16.77
N LYS A 665 -10.90 11.34 -15.45
CA LYS A 665 -12.04 11.43 -14.51
C LYS A 665 -12.51 12.87 -14.36
N LEU A 666 -13.10 13.42 -15.42
CA LEU A 666 -13.41 14.86 -15.53
C LEU A 666 -14.38 15.38 -14.45
N ILE A 667 -15.44 14.65 -14.12
CA ILE A 667 -16.44 15.09 -13.12
C ILE A 667 -15.79 15.25 -11.73
N ALA A 668 -14.98 14.28 -11.32
CA ALA A 668 -14.25 14.33 -10.06
C ALA A 668 -13.22 15.48 -10.05
N ALA A 669 -12.48 15.65 -11.15
CA ALA A 669 -11.51 16.75 -11.29
C ALA A 669 -12.19 18.13 -11.14
N ILE A 670 -13.34 18.35 -11.81
CA ILE A 670 -14.11 19.60 -11.72
C ILE A 670 -14.53 19.90 -10.28
N ARG A 671 -15.07 18.90 -9.57
CA ARG A 671 -15.51 19.09 -8.18
C ARG A 671 -14.33 19.32 -7.23
N LEU A 672 -13.19 18.65 -7.43
CA LEU A 672 -11.97 18.86 -6.64
C LEU A 672 -11.36 20.25 -6.90
N TYR A 673 -11.32 20.72 -8.16
CA TYR A 673 -10.88 22.08 -8.47
C TYR A 673 -11.79 23.14 -7.86
N ASN A 674 -13.11 22.88 -7.80
CA ASN A 674 -14.06 23.74 -7.12
C ASN A 674 -13.77 23.82 -5.61
N LEU A 675 -13.46 22.68 -4.98
CA LEU A 675 -13.05 22.64 -3.57
C LEU A 675 -11.71 23.36 -3.33
N ALA A 676 -10.76 23.24 -4.27
CA ALA A 676 -9.50 23.98 -4.26
C ALA A 676 -9.68 25.49 -4.51
N GLY A 677 -10.87 25.95 -4.90
CA GLY A 677 -11.19 27.36 -5.13
C GLY A 677 -10.55 27.94 -6.39
N LYS A 678 -10.22 27.09 -7.38
CA LYS A 678 -9.64 27.52 -8.66
C LYS A 678 -10.73 27.68 -9.72
N SER A 679 -11.56 28.71 -9.56
CA SER A 679 -12.76 28.95 -10.40
C SER A 679 -12.47 29.00 -11.91
N ASN A 680 -11.39 29.65 -12.34
CA ASN A 680 -11.03 29.72 -13.77
C ASN A 680 -10.72 28.34 -14.39
N ILE A 681 -10.07 27.45 -13.64
CA ILE A 681 -9.76 26.08 -14.09
C ILE A 681 -11.04 25.25 -14.12
N VAL A 682 -11.92 25.44 -13.13
CA VAL A 682 -13.25 24.79 -13.11
C VAL A 682 -14.05 25.14 -14.35
N LEU A 683 -14.09 26.42 -14.74
CA LEU A 683 -14.83 26.88 -15.92
C LEU A 683 -14.27 26.31 -17.22
N SER A 684 -12.95 26.27 -17.39
CA SER A 684 -12.32 25.68 -18.59
C SER A 684 -12.56 24.16 -18.65
N CYS A 685 -12.42 23.44 -17.53
CA CYS A 685 -12.73 22.01 -17.46
C CYS A 685 -14.21 21.73 -17.71
N LEU A 686 -15.13 22.58 -17.24
CA LEU A 686 -16.56 22.47 -17.51
C LEU A 686 -16.88 22.68 -18.99
N ASN A 687 -16.28 23.68 -19.64
CA ASN A 687 -16.43 23.88 -21.09
C ASN A 687 -16.00 22.66 -21.89
N ARG A 688 -14.82 22.10 -21.56
CA ARG A 688 -14.29 20.91 -22.20
C ARG A 688 -15.18 19.69 -21.98
N ALA A 689 -15.55 19.40 -20.73
CA ALA A 689 -16.37 18.23 -20.38
C ALA A 689 -17.80 18.32 -20.97
N LEU A 690 -18.43 19.50 -20.94
CA LEU A 690 -19.74 19.69 -21.56
C LEU A 690 -19.68 19.62 -23.08
N GLY A 691 -18.58 20.09 -23.68
CA GLY A 691 -18.31 19.96 -25.11
C GLY A 691 -18.17 18.50 -25.53
N GLU A 692 -17.30 17.73 -24.87
CA GLU A 692 -17.09 16.31 -25.17
C GLU A 692 -18.39 15.50 -25.03
N SER A 693 -19.17 15.76 -23.97
CA SER A 693 -20.42 15.03 -23.73
C SER A 693 -21.55 15.32 -24.73
N LEU A 694 -21.48 16.41 -25.51
CA LEU A 694 -22.43 16.67 -26.60
C LEU A 694 -22.19 15.80 -27.83
N GLY A 695 -20.93 15.39 -28.06
CA GLY A 695 -20.53 14.56 -29.19
C GLY A 695 -20.62 13.05 -28.93
N GLU A 696 -20.78 12.64 -27.67
CA GLU A 696 -20.92 11.23 -27.30
C GLU A 696 -22.24 10.63 -27.80
N VAL A 697 -22.17 9.37 -28.24
CA VAL A 697 -23.34 8.59 -28.70
C VAL A 697 -24.40 8.43 -27.59
N ASP A 698 -23.96 8.45 -26.33
CA ASP A 698 -24.77 8.37 -25.11
C ASP A 698 -24.97 9.74 -24.42
N ALA A 699 -25.16 10.82 -25.19
CA ALA A 699 -25.35 12.18 -24.67
C ALA A 699 -26.49 12.34 -23.63
N GLY A 700 -27.39 11.35 -23.50
CA GLY A 700 -28.45 11.27 -22.48
C GLY A 700 -28.17 10.38 -21.27
N GLY A 701 -26.96 9.82 -21.15
CA GLY A 701 -26.55 8.92 -20.08
C GLY A 701 -26.54 9.57 -18.68
N GLU A 702 -26.45 8.75 -17.64
CA GLU A 702 -26.49 9.18 -16.24
C GLU A 702 -25.32 10.09 -15.85
N ALA A 703 -24.09 9.75 -16.27
CA ALA A 703 -22.91 10.60 -16.06
C ALA A 703 -23.04 11.98 -16.73
N ALA A 704 -23.72 12.01 -17.86
CA ALA A 704 -23.96 13.20 -18.65
C ALA A 704 -24.96 14.14 -17.93
N LYS A 705 -26.01 13.57 -17.33
CA LYS A 705 -26.96 14.29 -16.44
C LYS A 705 -26.29 14.75 -15.15
N GLU A 706 -25.41 13.95 -14.58
CA GLU A 706 -24.64 14.32 -13.37
C GLU A 706 -23.72 15.52 -13.65
N LEU A 707 -23.06 15.54 -14.81
CA LEU A 707 -22.24 16.67 -15.23
C LEU A 707 -23.09 17.95 -15.39
N GLU A 708 -24.27 17.84 -16.01
CA GLU A 708 -25.19 18.97 -16.19
C GLU A 708 -25.68 19.55 -14.84
N THR A 709 -26.13 18.67 -13.94
CA THR A 709 -26.58 19.08 -12.61
C THR A 709 -25.45 19.72 -11.81
N SER A 710 -24.25 19.14 -11.86
CA SER A 710 -23.05 19.70 -11.22
C SER A 710 -22.70 21.08 -11.79
N ALA A 711 -22.70 21.24 -13.11
CA ALA A 711 -22.40 22.51 -13.78
C ALA A 711 -23.40 23.62 -13.39
N ARG A 712 -24.71 23.31 -13.36
CA ARG A 712 -25.76 24.25 -12.93
C ARG A 712 -25.58 24.67 -11.47
N GLN A 713 -25.27 23.72 -10.58
CA GLN A 713 -25.04 23.99 -9.15
C GLN A 713 -23.81 24.90 -8.94
N ILE A 714 -22.70 24.60 -9.62
CA ILE A 714 -21.45 25.39 -9.53
C ILE A 714 -21.69 26.83 -10.01
N LEU A 715 -22.34 27.01 -11.17
CA LEU A 715 -22.65 28.35 -11.69
C LEU A 715 -23.58 29.13 -10.76
N ALA A 716 -24.67 28.51 -10.29
CA ALA A 716 -25.62 29.16 -9.39
C ALA A 716 -24.96 29.56 -8.05
N HIS A 717 -23.95 28.81 -7.62
CA HIS A 717 -23.16 29.13 -6.43
C HIS A 717 -22.20 30.30 -6.67
N TYR A 718 -21.47 30.32 -7.78
CA TYR A 718 -20.56 31.43 -8.09
C TYR A 718 -21.31 32.76 -8.33
N GLU A 719 -22.50 32.70 -8.96
CA GLU A 719 -23.38 33.85 -9.13
C GLU A 719 -23.89 34.40 -7.78
N ARG A 720 -24.23 33.52 -6.83
CA ARG A 720 -24.64 33.91 -5.48
C ARG A 720 -23.51 34.53 -4.65
N ARG A 721 -22.27 34.06 -4.84
CA ARG A 721 -21.08 34.57 -4.12
C ARG A 721 -20.47 35.83 -4.74
N GLY A 722 -20.86 36.20 -5.96
CA GLY A 722 -20.30 37.36 -6.66
C GLY A 722 -18.81 37.20 -6.99
N GLU A 723 -18.33 35.98 -7.24
CA GLU A 723 -16.93 35.76 -7.65
C GLU A 723 -16.63 36.40 -9.01
N THR A 724 -15.41 36.91 -9.18
CA THR A 724 -14.93 37.45 -10.46
C THR A 724 -14.66 36.29 -11.43
N LEU A 725 -15.69 35.91 -12.18
CA LEU A 725 -15.61 34.86 -13.20
C LEU A 725 -15.29 35.47 -14.56
N ASP A 726 -14.62 34.68 -15.41
CA ASP A 726 -14.55 34.99 -16.84
C ASP A 726 -15.94 34.88 -17.47
N GLN A 727 -16.53 36.03 -17.78
CA GLN A 727 -17.85 36.11 -18.39
C GLN A 727 -17.90 35.46 -19.78
N GLY A 728 -16.76 35.35 -20.48
CA GLY A 728 -16.68 34.64 -21.76
C GLY A 728 -16.96 33.16 -21.58
N GLN A 729 -16.22 32.51 -20.68
CA GLN A 729 -16.41 31.09 -20.35
C GLN A 729 -17.81 30.80 -19.80
N VAL A 730 -18.34 31.63 -18.89
CA VAL A 730 -19.68 31.43 -18.33
C VAL A 730 -20.77 31.48 -19.42
N ARG A 731 -20.64 32.38 -20.41
CA ARG A 731 -21.57 32.42 -21.55
C ARG A 731 -21.52 31.13 -22.35
N ILE A 732 -20.33 30.57 -22.59
CA ILE A 732 -20.16 29.30 -23.31
C ILE A 732 -20.79 28.15 -22.53
N ILE A 733 -20.53 28.03 -21.22
CA ILE A 733 -21.15 26.99 -20.38
C ILE A 733 -22.68 27.07 -20.46
N ARG A 734 -23.27 28.27 -20.34
CA ARG A 734 -24.73 28.44 -20.45
C ARG A 734 -25.27 28.02 -21.82
N LYS A 735 -24.51 28.25 -22.91
CA LYS A 735 -24.87 27.77 -24.25
C LYS A 735 -24.83 26.23 -24.32
N LEU A 736 -23.77 25.62 -23.82
CA LEU A 736 -23.61 24.15 -23.80
C LEU A 736 -24.67 23.48 -22.93
N LEU A 737 -25.03 24.06 -21.79
CA LEU A 737 -26.12 23.57 -20.93
C LEU A 737 -27.49 23.61 -21.62
N LYS A 738 -27.79 24.67 -22.38
CA LYS A 738 -29.03 24.75 -23.17
C LYS A 738 -29.06 23.73 -24.31
N ALA A 739 -27.92 23.55 -25.00
CA ALA A 739 -27.77 22.52 -26.01
C ALA A 739 -28.02 21.11 -25.46
N ARG A 740 -27.51 20.82 -24.25
CA ARG A 740 -27.77 19.56 -23.54
C ARG A 740 -29.22 19.40 -23.08
N GLN A 741 -29.83 20.47 -22.58
CA GLN A 741 -31.24 20.47 -22.23
C GLN A 741 -32.10 20.08 -23.45
N ALA A 742 -31.77 20.57 -24.64
CA ALA A 742 -32.46 20.20 -25.87
C ALA A 742 -32.31 18.72 -26.22
N ILE A 743 -31.12 18.13 -26.04
CA ILE A 743 -30.90 16.68 -26.23
C ILE A 743 -31.78 15.88 -25.26
N THR A 744 -31.81 16.27 -23.99
CA THR A 744 -32.60 15.58 -22.96
C THR A 744 -34.10 15.68 -23.28
N LEU A 745 -34.60 16.86 -23.66
CA LEU A 745 -36.00 17.07 -24.01
C LEU A 745 -36.40 16.27 -25.27
N SER A 746 -35.52 16.22 -26.27
CA SER A 746 -35.69 15.42 -27.49
C SER A 746 -35.83 13.92 -27.16
N MET A 747 -35.01 13.40 -26.25
CA MET A 747 -35.12 12.01 -25.78
C MET A 747 -36.40 11.74 -24.98
N THR A 748 -36.90 12.71 -24.22
CA THR A 748 -38.17 12.57 -23.48
C THR A 748 -39.42 12.72 -24.36
N GLY A 749 -39.26 13.06 -25.64
CA GLY A 749 -40.36 13.23 -26.60
C GLY A 749 -41.01 14.62 -26.59
N ASP A 750 -40.51 15.56 -25.79
CA ASP A 750 -40.94 16.96 -25.81
C ASP A 750 -40.20 17.73 -26.91
N LEU A 751 -40.71 17.59 -28.14
CA LEU A 751 -40.10 18.15 -29.34
C LEU A 751 -40.23 19.68 -29.41
N GLU A 752 -41.34 20.23 -28.89
CA GLU A 752 -41.57 21.68 -28.86
C GLU A 752 -40.66 22.37 -27.84
N GLY A 753 -40.51 21.78 -26.65
CA GLY A 753 -39.55 22.25 -25.65
C GLY A 753 -38.09 22.12 -26.12
N ALA A 754 -37.75 21.03 -26.82
CA ALA A 754 -36.42 20.84 -27.38
C ALA A 754 -36.10 21.87 -28.47
N LEU A 755 -37.06 22.18 -29.35
CA LEU A 755 -36.90 23.19 -30.38
C LEU A 755 -36.76 24.59 -29.75
N ALA A 756 -37.54 24.92 -28.72
CA ALA A 756 -37.43 26.20 -28.00
C ALA A 756 -36.09 26.38 -27.28
N ALA A 757 -35.50 25.30 -26.75
CA ALA A 757 -34.17 25.34 -26.15
C ALA A 757 -33.05 25.60 -27.18
N LEU A 758 -33.22 25.12 -28.42
CA LEU A 758 -32.31 25.36 -29.55
C LEU A 758 -32.56 26.71 -30.23
N ASP A 759 -33.79 27.20 -30.20
CA ASP A 759 -34.25 28.50 -30.73
C ASP A 759 -33.87 29.65 -29.81
N ASN A 760 -32.60 29.69 -29.46
CA ASN A 760 -32.00 30.74 -28.67
C ASN A 760 -31.06 31.53 -29.60
N PRO A 761 -31.20 32.87 -29.67
CA PRO A 761 -30.44 33.72 -30.60
C PRO A 761 -28.91 33.63 -30.47
N ASP A 762 -28.40 33.00 -29.42
CA ASP A 762 -26.98 32.81 -29.14
C ASP A 762 -26.43 31.41 -29.51
N LEU A 763 -27.30 30.48 -29.94
CA LEU A 763 -26.96 29.09 -30.32
C LEU A 763 -27.25 28.78 -31.80
N LEU A 764 -28.51 28.89 -32.23
CA LEU A 764 -28.95 28.67 -33.62
C LEU A 764 -29.97 29.74 -34.05
N PRO A 765 -29.76 30.45 -35.16
CA PRO A 765 -30.69 31.48 -35.62
C PRO A 765 -31.86 30.88 -36.41
N LEU A 766 -32.76 30.16 -35.73
CA LEU A 766 -33.88 29.45 -36.39
C LEU A 766 -34.99 30.40 -36.88
N ASP A 767 -35.19 31.55 -36.20
CA ASP A 767 -36.20 32.56 -36.55
C ASP A 767 -35.64 33.86 -37.15
N ALA A 768 -34.35 33.89 -37.49
CA ALA A 768 -33.65 35.11 -37.87
C ALA A 768 -33.70 35.43 -39.38
N GLU A 769 -33.67 36.71 -39.77
CA GLU A 769 -33.60 37.15 -41.17
C GLU A 769 -32.25 36.80 -41.81
N THR A 770 -32.21 36.65 -43.13
CA THR A 770 -31.01 36.23 -43.89
C THR A 770 -29.76 37.08 -43.60
N SER A 771 -29.93 38.38 -43.33
CA SER A 771 -28.86 39.31 -42.94
C SER A 771 -28.28 39.00 -41.55
N THR A 772 -29.15 38.66 -40.59
CA THR A 772 -28.75 38.27 -39.23
C THR A 772 -28.12 36.88 -39.19
N ILE A 773 -28.56 35.95 -40.05
CA ILE A 773 -27.93 34.63 -40.22
C ILE A 773 -26.48 34.78 -40.69
N ALA A 774 -26.23 35.67 -41.67
CA ALA A 774 -24.88 35.94 -42.18
C ALA A 774 -23.95 36.53 -41.11
N ARG A 775 -24.43 37.56 -40.38
CA ARG A 775 -23.66 38.16 -39.29
C ARG A 775 -23.33 37.14 -38.19
N ARG A 776 -24.30 36.30 -37.82
CA ARG A 776 -24.10 35.26 -36.81
C ARG A 776 -23.16 34.14 -37.27
N ALA A 777 -23.19 33.77 -38.55
CA ALA A 777 -22.23 32.82 -39.11
C ALA A 777 -20.79 33.37 -39.09
N GLU A 778 -20.63 34.69 -39.22
CA GLU A 778 -19.35 35.38 -39.09
C GLU A 778 -18.90 35.47 -37.61
N GLU A 779 -19.78 35.87 -36.69
CA GLU A 779 -19.51 35.84 -35.24
C GLU A 779 -19.21 34.43 -34.70
N PHE A 780 -19.70 33.38 -35.38
CA PHE A 780 -19.41 31.99 -35.04
C PHE A 780 -17.97 31.58 -35.39
N ARG A 781 -17.29 32.30 -36.28
CA ARG A 781 -15.88 32.01 -36.65
C ARG A 781 -14.92 32.23 -35.49
N ASP A 782 -15.26 33.14 -34.59
CA ASP A 782 -14.42 33.56 -33.47
C ASP A 782 -14.86 32.94 -32.12
N GLN A 783 -15.76 31.95 -32.14
CA GLN A 783 -16.20 31.27 -30.92
C GLN A 783 -15.29 30.10 -30.52
N ASP A 784 -15.41 29.72 -29.25
CA ASP A 784 -14.62 28.68 -28.60
C ASP A 784 -14.71 27.32 -29.33
N ASP A 785 -13.58 26.60 -29.34
CA ASP A 785 -13.43 25.32 -30.03
C ASP A 785 -14.43 24.27 -29.54
N ALA A 786 -14.81 24.30 -28.25
CA ALA A 786 -15.79 23.36 -27.69
C ALA A 786 -17.18 23.49 -28.32
N LEU A 787 -17.58 24.70 -28.72
CA LEU A 787 -18.84 24.94 -29.39
C LEU A 787 -18.74 24.70 -30.90
N THR A 788 -17.61 25.08 -31.49
CA THR A 788 -17.33 24.89 -32.93
C THR A 788 -17.25 23.42 -33.31
N HIS A 789 -16.68 22.57 -32.47
CA HIS A 789 -16.60 21.13 -32.70
C HIS A 789 -17.99 20.46 -32.70
N ASN A 790 -18.90 20.93 -31.85
CA ASN A 790 -20.23 20.32 -31.65
C ASN A 790 -21.33 20.87 -32.56
N ILE A 791 -21.07 21.95 -33.31
CA ILE A 791 -22.11 22.60 -34.13
C ILE A 791 -22.75 21.65 -35.14
N GLY A 792 -21.96 20.74 -35.72
CA GLY A 792 -22.45 19.74 -36.66
C GLY A 792 -23.52 18.83 -36.04
N HIS A 793 -23.26 18.33 -34.84
CA HIS A 793 -24.19 17.49 -34.08
C HIS A 793 -25.46 18.26 -33.69
N LEU A 794 -25.32 19.52 -33.27
CA LEU A 794 -26.47 20.37 -32.92
C LEU A 794 -27.36 20.70 -34.12
N LEU A 795 -26.78 20.92 -35.30
CA LEU A 795 -27.54 21.14 -36.53
C LEU A 795 -28.34 19.90 -36.94
N ILE A 796 -27.74 18.71 -36.84
CA ILE A 796 -28.43 17.44 -37.12
C ILE A 796 -29.57 17.22 -36.12
N LEU A 797 -29.33 17.47 -34.82
CA LEU A 797 -30.36 17.37 -33.78
C LEU A 797 -31.54 18.30 -34.08
N ALA A 798 -31.28 19.57 -34.36
CA ALA A 798 -32.31 20.55 -34.71
C ALA A 798 -33.11 20.12 -35.95
N MET A 799 -32.43 19.64 -37.00
CA MET A 799 -33.09 19.15 -38.21
C MET A 799 -33.92 17.88 -37.96
N THR A 800 -33.47 17.02 -37.05
CA THR A 800 -34.18 15.80 -36.66
C THR A 800 -35.44 16.11 -35.87
N ILE A 801 -35.37 17.06 -34.92
CA ILE A 801 -36.53 17.57 -34.19
C ILE A 801 -37.54 18.20 -35.16
N LEU A 802 -37.09 19.06 -36.08
CA LEU A 802 -37.95 19.68 -37.11
C LEU A 802 -38.61 18.63 -38.03
N HIS A 803 -37.87 17.57 -38.40
CA HIS A 803 -38.41 16.48 -39.20
C HIS A 803 -39.46 15.65 -38.44
N GLN A 804 -39.25 15.38 -37.14
CA GLN A 804 -40.21 14.67 -36.29
C GLN A 804 -41.49 15.50 -36.05
N ILE A 805 -41.36 16.79 -35.76
CA ILE A 805 -42.51 17.71 -35.64
C ILE A 805 -43.29 17.76 -36.96
N HIS A 806 -42.60 17.83 -38.10
CA HIS A 806 -43.23 17.80 -39.42
C HIS A 806 -43.99 16.48 -39.65
N SER A 807 -43.40 15.34 -39.29
CA SER A 807 -44.03 14.02 -39.40
C SER A 807 -45.28 13.89 -38.52
N GLN A 808 -45.21 14.32 -37.26
CA GLN A 808 -46.34 14.34 -36.33
C GLN A 808 -47.47 15.25 -36.83
N ALA A 809 -47.13 16.46 -37.28
CA ALA A 809 -48.10 17.40 -37.84
C ALA A 809 -48.77 16.85 -39.10
N LYS A 810 -48.02 16.14 -39.97
CA LYS A 810 -48.56 15.51 -41.19
C LYS A 810 -49.51 14.36 -40.86
N GLY A 811 -49.22 13.55 -39.83
CA GLY A 811 -50.01 12.41 -39.37
C GLY A 811 -51.25 12.74 -38.52
N ALA A 812 -51.34 13.93 -37.91
CA ALA A 812 -52.50 14.34 -37.11
C ALA A 812 -53.78 14.48 -37.96
N GLN A 813 -54.88 13.85 -37.52
CA GLN A 813 -56.15 13.74 -38.26
C GLN A 813 -57.14 14.91 -38.06
N PHE A 814 -56.88 15.89 -37.19
CA PHE A 814 -57.82 16.98 -36.87
C PHE A 814 -57.19 18.38 -36.91
N GLY A 815 -57.84 19.31 -37.64
CA GLY A 815 -57.62 20.78 -37.63
C GLY A 815 -56.72 21.33 -38.75
N ASP A 816 -57.31 21.78 -39.87
CA ASP A 816 -56.56 22.23 -41.07
C ASP A 816 -55.75 23.53 -40.89
N THR A 817 -56.26 24.52 -40.16
CA THR A 817 -55.65 25.86 -40.08
C THR A 817 -54.42 25.91 -39.16
N GLY A 818 -54.50 25.31 -37.96
CA GLY A 818 -53.37 25.20 -37.04
C GLY A 818 -52.27 24.28 -37.58
N LYS A 819 -52.65 23.20 -38.28
CA LYS A 819 -51.71 22.29 -38.96
C LYS A 819 -50.93 23.00 -40.06
N GLN A 820 -51.60 23.79 -40.91
CA GLN A 820 -50.92 24.57 -41.94
C GLN A 820 -49.99 25.65 -41.36
N SER A 821 -50.37 26.31 -40.26
CA SER A 821 -49.47 27.29 -39.62
C SER A 821 -48.20 26.63 -39.07
N THR A 822 -48.32 25.49 -38.39
CA THR A 822 -47.17 24.79 -37.82
C THR A 822 -46.25 24.25 -38.91
N LEU A 823 -46.80 23.70 -40.00
CA LEU A 823 -46.02 23.26 -41.15
C LEU A 823 -45.26 24.41 -41.83
N ASN A 824 -45.89 25.59 -41.96
CA ASN A 824 -45.23 26.77 -42.52
C ASN A 824 -44.10 27.30 -41.63
N ILE A 825 -44.29 27.29 -40.30
CA ILE A 825 -43.26 27.67 -39.32
C ILE A 825 -42.07 26.70 -39.40
N VAL A 826 -42.33 25.38 -39.41
CA VAL A 826 -41.28 24.36 -39.53
C VAL A 826 -40.50 24.53 -40.85
N LYS A 827 -41.19 24.73 -41.98
CA LYS A 827 -40.54 24.99 -43.28
C LYS A 827 -39.67 26.25 -43.27
N LYS A 828 -40.13 27.32 -42.61
CA LYS A 828 -39.35 28.56 -42.44
C LYS A 828 -38.07 28.30 -41.63
N LYS A 829 -38.18 27.62 -40.47
CA LYS A 829 -37.05 27.27 -39.60
C LYS A 829 -36.04 26.33 -40.29
N THR A 830 -36.52 25.35 -41.06
CA THR A 830 -35.67 24.47 -41.87
C THR A 830 -34.87 25.24 -42.93
N ARG A 831 -35.47 26.23 -43.61
CA ARG A 831 -34.73 27.07 -44.58
C ARG A 831 -33.65 27.92 -43.90
N ALA A 832 -33.96 28.50 -42.74
CA ALA A 832 -33.00 29.28 -41.96
C ALA A 832 -31.81 28.43 -41.52
N LEU A 833 -32.06 27.20 -41.04
CA LEU A 833 -31.02 26.25 -40.62
C LEU A 833 -30.09 25.82 -41.77
N ILE A 834 -30.64 25.54 -42.95
CA ILE A 834 -29.83 25.19 -44.14
C ILE A 834 -29.02 26.39 -44.62
N SER A 835 -29.61 27.60 -44.61
CA SER A 835 -28.90 28.83 -44.98
C SER A 835 -27.71 29.07 -44.04
N PHE A 836 -27.90 28.85 -42.74
CA PHE A 836 -26.84 28.94 -41.75
C PHE A 836 -25.76 27.87 -41.95
N ALA A 837 -26.15 26.60 -42.13
CA ALA A 837 -25.21 25.50 -42.41
C ALA A 837 -24.43 25.71 -43.72
N GLY A 838 -25.06 26.29 -44.74
CA GLY A 838 -24.43 26.62 -46.03
C GLY A 838 -23.35 27.70 -45.91
N MET A 839 -23.51 28.65 -44.99
CA MET A 839 -22.49 29.66 -44.68
C MET A 839 -21.31 29.07 -43.89
N LEU A 840 -21.49 27.92 -43.23
CA LEU A 840 -20.48 27.19 -42.45
C LEU A 840 -19.85 26.00 -43.20
N LYS A 841 -20.11 25.87 -44.51
CA LYS A 841 -19.80 24.68 -45.34
C LYS A 841 -18.35 24.17 -45.26
N TYR A 842 -17.36 25.05 -45.05
CA TYR A 842 -15.95 24.68 -44.98
C TYR A 842 -15.48 24.19 -43.59
N ARG A 843 -16.31 24.29 -42.55
CA ARG A 843 -16.02 23.76 -41.20
C ARG A 843 -16.91 22.58 -40.80
N LEU A 844 -17.91 22.25 -41.62
CA LEU A 844 -18.77 21.08 -41.43
C LEU A 844 -18.25 19.91 -42.26
N SER A 845 -18.33 18.69 -41.73
CA SER A 845 -18.08 17.49 -42.52
C SER A 845 -19.06 17.40 -43.70
N ALA A 846 -18.58 16.94 -44.85
CA ALA A 846 -19.40 16.74 -46.05
C ALA A 846 -20.59 15.81 -45.79
N ASP A 847 -20.41 14.83 -44.91
CA ASP A 847 -21.46 13.88 -44.52
C ASP A 847 -22.59 14.54 -43.73
N ILE A 848 -22.24 15.43 -42.78
CA ILE A 848 -23.20 16.19 -41.97
C ILE A 848 -24.05 17.09 -42.87
N PHE A 849 -23.40 17.80 -43.80
CA PHE A 849 -24.10 18.66 -44.74
C PHE A 849 -25.00 17.86 -45.70
N GLY A 850 -24.54 16.69 -46.16
CA GLY A 850 -25.33 15.76 -46.98
C GLY A 850 -26.56 15.25 -46.24
N GLN A 851 -26.43 14.87 -44.97
CA GLN A 851 -27.54 14.40 -44.14
C GLN A 851 -28.58 15.51 -43.88
N LEU A 852 -28.13 16.72 -43.53
CA LEU A 852 -28.99 17.90 -43.38
C LEU A 852 -29.79 18.19 -44.66
N THR A 853 -29.14 18.09 -45.82
CA THR A 853 -29.78 18.32 -47.12
C THR A 853 -30.82 17.24 -47.41
N ARG A 854 -30.51 15.96 -47.14
CA ARG A 854 -31.47 14.86 -47.33
C ARG A 854 -32.71 15.00 -46.45
N MET A 855 -32.53 15.33 -45.17
CA MET A 855 -33.63 15.52 -44.23
C MET A 855 -34.46 16.77 -44.57
N SER A 856 -33.82 17.85 -45.00
CA SER A 856 -34.55 19.07 -45.34
C SER A 856 -35.44 18.92 -46.58
N VAL A 857 -35.01 18.15 -47.59
CA VAL A 857 -35.85 17.85 -48.76
C VAL A 857 -37.18 17.22 -48.33
N THR A 858 -37.16 16.29 -47.36
CA THR A 858 -38.39 15.62 -46.85
C THR A 858 -39.32 16.51 -46.02
N VAL A 859 -38.82 17.66 -45.54
CA VAL A 859 -39.61 18.63 -44.76
C VAL A 859 -40.13 19.75 -45.67
N LEU A 860 -39.39 20.10 -46.71
CA LEU A 860 -39.74 21.18 -47.64
C LEU A 860 -40.71 20.70 -48.74
N HIS A 861 -40.57 19.45 -49.20
CA HIS A 861 -41.43 18.76 -50.15
C HIS A 861 -42.27 17.69 -49.45
#